data_AF-A0A3C0QR10-F1
#
_entry.id   AF-A0A3C0QR10-F1
#
_cell.length_a   1.000
_cell.length_b   1.000
_cell.length_c   1.000
_cell.angle_alpha   90.00
_cell.angle_beta   90.00
_cell.angle_gamma   90.00
#
_symmetry.space_group_name_H-M   'P 1'
#
loop_
_entity.id
_entity.type
_entity.pdbx_description
1 polymer ?
#
loop_
_entity_poly.entity_id
_entity_poly.type
_entity_poly.pdbx_seq_one_letter_code
_entity_poly.pdbx_strand_id
1 'polypeptide(L)'
;MRKMMRTTMSMLCMAMAISTFLTGCSNTIETGSSDTREIPVEAPNSETIEMTTSETSETDSNSETSPITESATSVNVVNLNAPYTINTSGIFTERDLRTDYTINTTIALDGDSAEIQGNGATVDGSVITITEEGVYAVSGTLTDGQIVVNADGAKVQIVFMNADITCSSAPAVYVENAKKVFLTLADGSTNTISDGADYADQTDGAPDATIYSKDSLTINGTGSLTVNGNYNEGITSKDDLVIAGGNITVNSVGNAVKGKDYIAIADGNITINAGGDGLKATNATDEGMGFVYIQGGTLNITAEEDGIQAETEFVAEGGNVTVNSGGGTANAQPHMGDMMGGFGGGGMGGFGRGGWSQAETQNGTQPTPPDGQTPPEWNQDGTQHAPADGMPEAQTENTAHVANGGNIVNLVETNIDTNSADTSTEDTTISTKGIKAGTILYIGSGSFDVNTADDALHSNGDLYIAGGEISLSAGSKGIHADAKAEISSGTVNITESYEGIEAKDILVSGGTVNVVSSDDGFNASDGSDEGARGNAVSCSLTISGGNVYVNAGGDGLDSNGDLLVSGGIVIVDGPTNSGNGSLDSNSSLQCTGGLLVAVGASGMAEYPEGTQETIVMTTASSHEGGTLVTICDADGNEIFSYEPSKSWNSFIVSSSVLESGQTYTAYIGGTSTADNENGLYEPSGYQNDGTEEGSVTIESTVGFIGESGNMMGGGFGGDMGHGNFNPDDMQFPTDENGETVNPFENGGMGRGMKGDFNPDDMQLPTDENGETVNPFENGGHKGNRSGSESFRPENQETQQG
;
A
#
# COMPACT_ATOMS: atom_id res chain seq x y z
N MET A 1 -46.32 -64.61 -21.32
CA MET A 1 -46.07 -65.86 -20.56
C MET A 1 -45.73 -65.48 -19.13
N ARG A 2 -46.25 -66.28 -18.18
CA ARG A 2 -45.72 -66.65 -16.85
C ARG A 2 -44.38 -66.03 -16.35
N LYS A 3 -44.46 -65.43 -15.14
CA LYS A 3 -43.67 -65.71 -13.89
C LYS A 3 -42.17 -65.35 -13.83
N MET A 4 -41.52 -65.06 -12.69
CA MET A 4 -41.80 -64.72 -11.25
C MET A 4 -40.45 -64.22 -10.64
N MET A 5 -40.27 -63.52 -9.50
CA MET A 5 -41.02 -63.09 -8.29
C MET A 5 -40.54 -61.65 -7.90
N ARG A 6 -41.05 -60.85 -6.95
CA ARG A 6 -42.03 -60.93 -5.81
C ARG A 6 -41.61 -61.56 -4.46
N THR A 7 -41.01 -60.75 -3.57
CA THR A 7 -41.18 -60.74 -2.08
C THR A 7 -40.88 -59.32 -1.55
N THR A 8 -41.87 -58.54 -1.12
CA THR A 8 -42.26 -58.23 0.30
C THR A 8 -41.23 -57.38 1.07
N MET A 9 -41.47 -56.16 1.59
CA MET A 9 -42.64 -55.45 2.17
C MET A 9 -43.03 -55.89 3.60
N SER A 10 -42.72 -55.06 4.61
CA SER A 10 -43.64 -54.62 5.69
C SER A 10 -42.98 -53.60 6.64
N MET A 11 -43.80 -52.72 7.23
CA MET A 11 -43.46 -51.79 8.32
C MET A 11 -43.04 -52.50 9.62
N LEU A 12 -42.31 -51.79 10.50
CA LEU A 12 -42.65 -51.70 11.92
C LEU A 12 -42.25 -50.34 12.50
N CYS A 13 -43.11 -49.72 13.32
CA CYS A 13 -42.82 -48.47 14.02
C CYS A 13 -42.48 -48.77 15.49
N MET A 14 -41.57 -47.98 16.09
CA MET A 14 -41.54 -47.77 17.54
C MET A 14 -40.98 -46.39 17.87
N ALA A 15 -41.52 -45.72 18.87
CA ALA A 15 -41.14 -44.36 19.27
C ALA A 15 -41.13 -44.22 20.80
N MET A 16 -40.09 -43.57 21.34
CA MET A 16 -39.92 -43.04 22.71
C MET A 16 -38.58 -42.25 22.73
N ALA A 17 -38.38 -41.17 23.50
CA ALA A 17 -39.33 -40.27 24.16
C ALA A 17 -38.66 -38.93 24.55
N ILE A 18 -39.42 -37.85 24.40
CA ILE A 18 -39.54 -36.67 25.28
C ILE A 18 -38.38 -36.39 26.28
N SER A 19 -37.69 -35.26 26.11
CA SER A 19 -37.48 -34.30 27.20
C SER A 19 -37.38 -32.85 26.66
N THR A 20 -38.18 -31.94 27.23
CA THR A 20 -38.21 -30.52 26.89
C THR A 20 -37.42 -29.69 27.89
N PHE A 21 -36.82 -28.58 27.45
CA PHE A 21 -36.70 -27.38 28.28
C PHE A 21 -37.38 -26.19 27.58
N LEU A 22 -37.97 -25.29 28.36
CA LEU A 22 -38.92 -24.30 27.85
C LEU A 22 -39.02 -23.04 28.74
N THR A 23 -38.54 -21.92 28.21
CA THR A 23 -38.75 -20.51 28.62
C THR A 23 -38.27 -19.68 27.42
N GLY A 24 -38.97 -18.67 26.87
CA GLY A 24 -40.00 -17.77 27.42
C GLY A 24 -39.33 -16.41 27.66
N CYS A 25 -39.59 -15.34 26.90
CA CYS A 25 -40.86 -14.60 26.66
C CYS A 25 -41.17 -14.41 25.14
N SER A 26 -42.41 -14.23 24.63
CA SER A 26 -43.50 -13.27 24.95
C SER A 26 -43.13 -11.82 24.58
N ASN A 27 -43.88 -10.99 23.82
CA ASN A 27 -45.28 -10.94 23.29
C ASN A 27 -45.30 -9.96 22.07
N THR A 28 -46.29 -9.77 21.19
CA THR A 28 -47.54 -10.47 20.74
C THR A 28 -48.08 -9.73 19.47
N ILE A 29 -48.93 -10.38 18.65
CA ILE A 29 -49.49 -9.84 17.39
C ILE A 29 -50.91 -9.23 17.57
N GLU A 30 -51.23 -8.15 16.84
CA GLU A 30 -52.61 -7.78 16.40
C GLU A 30 -52.63 -7.61 14.86
N THR A 31 -53.14 -8.59 14.10
CA THR A 31 -54.50 -8.73 13.53
C THR A 31 -54.84 -7.86 12.30
N GLY A 32 -54.95 -8.51 11.13
CA GLY A 32 -55.54 -7.99 9.88
C GLY A 32 -55.86 -9.14 8.92
N SER A 33 -57.07 -9.18 8.33
CA SER A 33 -57.63 -10.40 7.73
C SER A 33 -57.63 -10.44 6.19
N SER A 34 -57.11 -11.55 5.64
CA SER A 34 -57.58 -12.29 4.45
C SER A 34 -57.90 -11.58 3.13
N ASP A 35 -57.23 -12.01 2.04
CA ASP A 35 -57.88 -12.83 1.00
C ASP A 35 -56.86 -13.81 0.36
N THR A 36 -57.19 -14.48 -0.74
CA THR A 36 -56.64 -15.79 -1.13
C THR A 36 -56.28 -15.92 -2.62
N ARG A 37 -55.15 -16.58 -2.93
CA ARG A 37 -54.99 -17.68 -3.94
C ARG A 37 -53.53 -18.13 -4.12
N GLU A 38 -53.33 -19.19 -4.90
CA GLU A 38 -52.18 -20.11 -4.88
C GLU A 38 -51.43 -20.23 -6.24
N ILE A 39 -50.09 -20.41 -6.17
CA ILE A 39 -49.26 -21.42 -6.92
C ILE A 39 -49.17 -21.30 -8.47
N PRO A 40 -48.01 -21.56 -9.15
CA PRO A 40 -46.58 -21.55 -8.74
C PRO A 40 -45.69 -20.70 -9.70
N VAL A 41 -44.36 -20.75 -9.53
CA VAL A 41 -43.38 -20.46 -10.60
C VAL A 41 -42.29 -21.54 -10.62
N GLU A 42 -42.05 -22.15 -11.78
CA GLU A 42 -40.83 -22.91 -12.09
C GLU A 42 -39.99 -22.11 -13.09
N ALA A 43 -38.66 -22.27 -13.07
CA ALA A 43 -37.76 -21.74 -14.10
C ALA A 43 -37.89 -22.54 -15.42
N PRO A 44 -37.42 -22.03 -16.57
CA PRO A 44 -36.02 -22.29 -16.92
C PRO A 44 -35.31 -21.23 -17.81
N ASN A 45 -34.01 -21.48 -18.00
CA ASN A 45 -33.09 -21.17 -19.11
C ASN A 45 -33.20 -19.89 -19.98
N SER A 46 -32.02 -19.37 -20.35
CA SER A 46 -31.82 -18.32 -21.35
C SER A 46 -30.81 -18.78 -22.41
N GLU A 47 -31.16 -18.65 -23.69
CA GLU A 47 -30.22 -18.60 -24.81
C GLU A 47 -30.63 -17.45 -25.75
N THR A 48 -29.63 -16.91 -26.43
CA THR A 48 -29.61 -15.71 -27.28
C THR A 48 -30.66 -15.66 -28.42
N ILE A 49 -31.05 -14.43 -28.83
CA ILE A 49 -30.75 -13.87 -30.17
C ILE A 49 -31.22 -12.39 -30.32
N GLU A 50 -30.47 -11.68 -31.15
CA GLU A 50 -30.59 -10.33 -31.74
C GLU A 50 -31.97 -9.62 -31.73
N MET A 51 -31.94 -8.29 -31.49
CA MET A 51 -33.09 -7.39 -31.69
C MET A 51 -32.89 -6.53 -32.96
N THR A 52 -33.76 -6.71 -33.96
CA THR A 52 -33.78 -5.89 -35.19
C THR A 52 -34.65 -4.65 -35.02
N THR A 53 -34.22 -3.50 -35.55
CA THR A 53 -34.96 -2.23 -35.52
C THR A 53 -36.16 -2.21 -36.47
N SER A 54 -37.20 -1.44 -36.13
CA SER A 54 -38.30 -1.12 -37.05
C SER A 54 -38.88 0.27 -36.78
N GLU A 55 -38.84 1.15 -37.79
CA GLU A 55 -39.48 2.47 -37.79
C GLU A 55 -40.83 2.44 -38.51
N THR A 56 -41.78 3.31 -38.10
CA THR A 56 -42.81 4.03 -38.91
C THR A 56 -43.88 4.64 -37.98
N SER A 57 -44.48 5.83 -38.21
CA SER A 57 -44.18 6.96 -39.11
C SER A 57 -45.21 8.11 -38.92
N GLU A 58 -44.84 9.37 -39.25
CA GLU A 58 -45.71 10.57 -39.48
C GLU A 58 -46.42 11.17 -38.22
N THR A 59 -46.73 12.48 -38.05
CA THR A 59 -46.46 13.82 -38.68
C THR A 59 -46.87 14.89 -37.61
N ASP A 60 -46.67 16.23 -37.61
CA ASP A 60 -46.11 17.32 -38.48
C ASP A 60 -45.80 18.53 -37.53
N SER A 61 -45.24 19.72 -37.84
CA SER A 61 -44.73 20.35 -39.09
C SER A 61 -43.73 21.51 -38.83
N ASN A 62 -42.66 21.59 -39.61
CA ASN A 62 -42.03 22.80 -40.22
C ASN A 62 -41.74 24.11 -39.42
N SER A 63 -40.45 24.45 -39.26
CA SER A 63 -39.87 25.75 -39.73
C SER A 63 -38.33 25.65 -39.89
N GLU A 64 -37.76 26.42 -40.82
CA GLU A 64 -36.40 26.26 -41.37
C GLU A 64 -35.23 26.78 -40.51
N THR A 65 -34.13 26.01 -40.48
CA THR A 65 -32.73 26.49 -40.62
C THR A 65 -31.88 25.40 -41.30
N SER A 66 -30.78 25.78 -41.96
CA SER A 66 -29.97 24.85 -42.77
C SER A 66 -28.99 24.02 -41.92
N PRO A 67 -28.89 22.69 -42.09
CA PRO A 67 -27.84 21.89 -41.46
C PRO A 67 -26.50 22.12 -42.16
N ILE A 68 -25.46 22.43 -41.39
CA ILE A 68 -24.07 22.41 -41.85
C ILE A 68 -23.62 20.95 -41.91
N THR A 69 -22.93 20.56 -42.98
CA THR A 69 -22.42 19.19 -43.11
C THR A 69 -21.12 19.03 -42.34
N GLU A 70 -21.23 18.67 -41.06
CA GLU A 70 -20.09 18.15 -40.32
C GLU A 70 -19.78 16.73 -40.79
N SER A 71 -18.55 16.54 -41.27
CA SER A 71 -18.02 15.22 -41.59
C SER A 71 -17.68 14.53 -40.29
N ALA A 72 -18.42 13.48 -39.94
CA ALA A 72 -18.08 12.61 -38.81
C ALA A 72 -16.76 11.87 -39.07
N THR A 73 -15.63 12.55 -38.84
CA THR A 73 -14.35 11.90 -38.61
C THR A 73 -14.54 10.97 -37.41
N SER A 74 -14.35 9.68 -37.65
CA SER A 74 -14.27 8.70 -36.57
C SER A 74 -13.19 9.13 -35.60
N VAL A 75 -13.59 9.57 -34.40
CA VAL A 75 -12.66 9.69 -33.28
C VAL A 75 -12.06 8.30 -33.11
N ASN A 76 -10.75 8.19 -33.29
CA ASN A 76 -10.03 7.07 -32.70
C ASN A 76 -10.19 7.27 -31.20
N VAL A 77 -11.13 6.54 -30.59
CA VAL A 77 -11.03 6.21 -29.18
C VAL A 77 -9.68 5.52 -29.06
N VAL A 78 -8.71 6.22 -28.50
CA VAL A 78 -7.42 5.62 -28.18
C VAL A 78 -7.76 4.56 -27.16
N ASN A 79 -7.64 3.30 -27.56
CA ASN A 79 -7.68 2.20 -26.62
C ASN A 79 -6.55 2.48 -25.63
N LEU A 80 -6.88 2.87 -24.40
CA LEU A 80 -5.92 2.94 -23.32
C LEU A 80 -5.36 1.53 -23.18
N ASN A 81 -4.11 1.37 -23.64
CA ASN A 81 -3.39 0.13 -23.38
C ASN A 81 -3.26 0.06 -21.86
N ALA A 82 -3.59 -1.09 -21.26
CA ALA A 82 -3.29 -1.31 -19.85
C ALA A 82 -1.80 -1.00 -19.63
N PRO A 83 -1.45 -0.17 -18.64
CA PRO A 83 -0.11 0.38 -18.51
C PRO A 83 0.94 -0.71 -18.26
N TYR A 84 0.50 -1.80 -17.63
CA TYR A 84 1.21 -3.07 -17.50
C TYR A 84 0.47 -4.18 -18.27
N THR A 85 1.19 -5.23 -18.70
CA THR A 85 0.60 -6.37 -19.42
C THR A 85 1.38 -7.64 -19.09
N ILE A 86 0.76 -8.54 -18.32
CA ILE A 86 1.39 -9.77 -17.84
C ILE A 86 1.31 -10.87 -18.90
N ASN A 87 2.39 -11.62 -19.06
CA ASN A 87 2.39 -12.85 -19.85
C ASN A 87 1.95 -14.06 -19.01
N THR A 88 0.66 -14.16 -18.67
CA THR A 88 0.11 -15.29 -17.90
C THR A 88 0.06 -16.62 -18.68
N SER A 89 0.51 -16.63 -19.94
CA SER A 89 0.47 -17.78 -20.83
C SER A 89 1.46 -18.89 -20.43
N GLY A 90 0.96 -19.89 -19.71
CA GLY A 90 1.68 -21.13 -19.40
C GLY A 90 2.08 -21.31 -17.94
N ILE A 91 1.72 -20.36 -17.05
CA ILE A 91 1.89 -20.49 -15.60
C ILE A 91 1.21 -21.76 -15.07
N PHE A 92 0.04 -22.10 -15.62
CA PHE A 92 -0.65 -23.37 -15.36
C PHE A 92 -0.63 -24.28 -16.60
N THR A 93 -0.21 -25.54 -16.43
CA THR A 93 -0.28 -26.56 -17.47
C THR A 93 -1.55 -27.42 -17.36
N GLU A 94 -1.94 -28.09 -18.45
CA GLU A 94 -3.03 -29.08 -18.48
C GLU A 94 -2.86 -30.27 -17.49
N ARG A 95 -1.71 -30.38 -16.81
CA ARG A 95 -1.47 -31.39 -15.77
C ARG A 95 -1.63 -30.81 -14.36
N ASP A 96 -1.36 -29.54 -14.16
CA ASP A 96 -1.49 -28.89 -12.86
C ASP A 96 -2.98 -28.73 -12.52
N LEU A 97 -3.78 -28.31 -13.50
CA LEU A 97 -5.25 -28.19 -13.40
C LEU A 97 -5.99 -29.56 -13.42
N ARG A 98 -5.28 -30.70 -13.40
CA ARG A 98 -5.88 -32.02 -13.65
C ARG A 98 -6.21 -32.80 -12.39
N THR A 99 -7.51 -32.88 -12.10
CA THR A 99 -8.07 -33.59 -10.95
C THR A 99 -8.43 -35.05 -11.23
N ASP A 100 -8.46 -35.50 -12.48
CA ASP A 100 -8.70 -36.91 -12.82
C ASP A 100 -7.42 -37.75 -12.73
N TYR A 101 -7.58 -39.01 -12.29
CA TYR A 101 -6.47 -39.93 -12.05
C TYR A 101 -6.86 -41.39 -12.29
N THR A 102 -5.89 -42.20 -12.71
CA THR A 102 -6.01 -43.67 -12.81
C THR A 102 -4.89 -44.29 -11.99
N ILE A 103 -5.22 -44.85 -10.83
CA ILE A 103 -4.25 -45.35 -9.86
C ILE A 103 -3.42 -46.51 -10.45
N ASN A 104 -2.09 -46.41 -10.35
CA ASN A 104 -1.16 -47.48 -10.69
C ASN A 104 -0.82 -48.34 -9.47
N THR A 105 -0.68 -47.70 -8.31
CA THR A 105 -0.23 -48.31 -7.05
C THR A 105 -1.01 -47.75 -5.87
N THR A 106 -1.45 -48.59 -4.94
CA THR A 106 -2.05 -48.16 -3.66
C THR A 106 -1.06 -48.36 -2.51
N ILE A 107 -0.99 -47.38 -1.62
CA ILE A 107 -0.18 -47.34 -0.41
C ILE A 107 -1.15 -47.18 0.77
N ALA A 108 -1.39 -48.25 1.53
CA ALA A 108 -2.23 -48.24 2.71
C ALA A 108 -1.36 -48.12 3.97
N LEU A 109 -1.55 -47.04 4.73
CA LEU A 109 -0.77 -46.70 5.93
C LEU A 109 -1.43 -47.31 7.18
N ASP A 110 -0.67 -48.06 7.97
CA ASP A 110 -1.14 -48.73 9.20
C ASP A 110 -0.09 -48.57 10.32
N GLY A 111 -0.17 -47.44 11.03
CA GLY A 111 0.61 -47.15 12.24
C GLY A 111 2.08 -46.84 11.96
N ASP A 112 2.95 -47.80 12.25
CA ASP A 112 4.40 -47.75 12.02
C ASP A 112 4.82 -48.44 10.70
N SER A 113 3.86 -48.70 9.80
CA SER A 113 4.07 -49.48 8.57
C SER A 113 3.15 -49.07 7.41
N ALA A 114 3.42 -49.61 6.21
CA ALA A 114 2.54 -49.47 5.05
C ALA A 114 2.47 -50.75 4.19
N GLU A 115 1.30 -51.04 3.61
CA GLU A 115 1.12 -52.07 2.57
C GLU A 115 1.08 -51.42 1.18
N ILE A 116 1.92 -51.91 0.26
CA ILE A 116 1.99 -51.44 -1.13
C ILE A 116 1.43 -52.51 -2.08
N GLN A 117 0.44 -52.14 -2.89
CA GLN A 117 -0.09 -52.97 -3.98
C GLN A 117 0.11 -52.26 -5.32
N GLY A 118 1.13 -52.65 -6.08
CA GLY A 118 1.50 -52.05 -7.36
C GLY A 118 2.99 -52.18 -7.66
N ASN A 119 3.54 -51.25 -8.44
CA ASN A 119 4.97 -51.12 -8.73
C ASN A 119 5.45 -49.68 -8.40
N GLY A 120 6.73 -49.38 -8.65
CA GLY A 120 7.26 -48.01 -8.54
C GLY A 120 7.29 -47.39 -7.14
N ALA A 121 7.04 -48.17 -6.10
CA ALA A 121 7.20 -47.77 -4.70
C ALA A 121 7.67 -48.94 -3.84
N THR A 122 8.45 -48.64 -2.80
CA THR A 122 8.98 -49.57 -1.80
C THR A 122 8.77 -49.02 -0.40
N VAL A 123 8.79 -49.89 0.62
CA VAL A 123 8.72 -49.51 2.03
C VAL A 123 9.85 -50.18 2.81
N ASP A 124 10.52 -49.42 3.69
CA ASP A 124 11.47 -49.92 4.69
C ASP A 124 11.13 -49.28 6.05
N GLY A 125 10.70 -50.10 7.01
CA GLY A 125 10.07 -49.61 8.25
C GLY A 125 8.83 -48.74 7.95
N SER A 126 8.88 -47.50 8.43
CA SER A 126 7.87 -46.46 8.19
C SER A 126 8.24 -45.46 7.08
N VAL A 127 9.30 -45.71 6.30
CA VAL A 127 9.68 -44.88 5.14
C VAL A 127 9.17 -45.52 3.86
N ILE A 128 8.36 -44.80 3.10
CA ILE A 128 7.84 -45.19 1.79
C ILE A 128 8.60 -44.41 0.72
N THR A 129 9.28 -45.08 -0.19
CA THR A 129 10.02 -44.45 -1.30
C THR A 129 9.34 -44.73 -2.63
N ILE A 130 8.93 -43.67 -3.34
CA ILE A 130 8.43 -43.71 -4.72
C ILE A 130 9.62 -43.49 -5.68
N THR A 131 9.76 -44.36 -6.69
CA THR A 131 10.97 -44.46 -7.53
C THR A 131 10.71 -44.53 -9.04
N GLU A 132 9.45 -44.54 -9.49
CA GLU A 132 9.08 -44.58 -10.91
C GLU A 132 7.97 -43.55 -11.21
N GLU A 133 7.76 -43.22 -12.48
CA GLU A 133 6.61 -42.39 -12.90
C GLU A 133 5.30 -43.16 -12.70
N GLY A 134 4.33 -42.54 -12.03
CA GLY A 134 3.03 -43.16 -11.78
C GLY A 134 2.08 -42.36 -10.89
N VAL A 135 0.90 -42.94 -10.70
CA VAL A 135 -0.19 -42.43 -9.86
C VAL A 135 -0.34 -43.32 -8.63
N TYR A 136 -0.14 -42.74 -7.45
CA TYR A 136 -0.05 -43.44 -6.16
C TYR A 136 -1.17 -43.00 -5.24
N ALA A 137 -2.13 -43.88 -4.94
CA ALA A 137 -3.17 -43.58 -3.95
C ALA A 137 -2.66 -43.85 -2.53
N VAL A 138 -2.71 -42.85 -1.65
CA VAL A 138 -2.25 -42.93 -0.26
C VAL A 138 -3.45 -42.75 0.68
N SER A 139 -3.63 -43.67 1.63
CA SER A 139 -4.72 -43.62 2.61
C SER A 139 -4.38 -44.34 3.92
N GLY A 140 -5.02 -43.96 5.02
CA GLY A 140 -4.74 -44.48 6.36
C GLY A 140 -3.82 -43.56 7.16
N THR A 141 -3.27 -44.07 8.27
CA THR A 141 -2.45 -43.27 9.21
C THR A 141 -1.04 -43.83 9.32
N LEU A 142 -0.04 -42.96 9.17
CA LEU A 142 1.39 -43.22 9.43
C LEU A 142 1.83 -42.32 10.59
N THR A 143 2.07 -42.90 11.77
CA THR A 143 2.22 -42.14 13.02
C THR A 143 3.60 -41.57 13.27
N ASP A 144 4.64 -42.14 12.64
CA ASP A 144 6.01 -41.62 12.64
C ASP A 144 6.76 -42.20 11.44
N GLY A 145 6.68 -41.53 10.28
CA GLY A 145 7.19 -42.03 9.01
C GLY A 145 7.08 -41.01 7.88
N GLN A 146 7.71 -41.31 6.74
CA GLN A 146 7.95 -40.36 5.65
C GLN A 146 7.60 -40.95 4.29
N ILE A 147 7.02 -40.12 3.40
CA ILE A 147 6.96 -40.41 1.97
C ILE A 147 8.10 -39.68 1.28
N VAL A 148 9.02 -40.44 0.66
CA VAL A 148 10.10 -39.93 -0.18
C VAL A 148 9.76 -40.13 -1.65
N VAL A 149 9.94 -39.12 -2.48
CA VAL A 149 9.93 -39.24 -3.94
C VAL A 149 11.36 -39.07 -4.46
N ASN A 150 11.93 -40.14 -4.99
CA ASN A 150 13.25 -40.14 -5.64
C ASN A 150 13.12 -40.88 -6.99
N ALA A 151 12.54 -40.19 -7.95
CA ALA A 151 12.17 -40.67 -9.28
C ALA A 151 12.65 -39.65 -10.33
N ASP A 152 13.98 -39.52 -10.47
CA ASP A 152 14.68 -38.59 -11.38
C ASP A 152 13.99 -38.44 -12.75
N GLY A 153 13.62 -37.20 -13.08
CA GLY A 153 12.99 -36.83 -14.35
C GLY A 153 11.50 -37.19 -14.50
N ALA A 154 10.87 -37.85 -13.53
CA ALA A 154 9.49 -38.36 -13.61
C ALA A 154 8.41 -37.35 -13.16
N LYS A 155 7.20 -37.48 -13.72
CA LYS A 155 6.00 -36.75 -13.27
C LYS A 155 5.13 -37.61 -12.34
N VAL A 156 5.48 -37.66 -11.07
CA VAL A 156 4.80 -38.46 -10.03
C VAL A 156 3.51 -37.77 -9.54
N GLN A 157 2.41 -38.51 -9.44
CA GLN A 157 1.15 -38.02 -8.85
C GLN A 157 0.79 -38.82 -7.61
N ILE A 158 0.77 -38.16 -6.46
CA ILE A 158 0.32 -38.71 -5.18
C ILE A 158 -1.13 -38.26 -4.97
N VAL A 159 -2.04 -39.21 -4.85
CA VAL A 159 -3.46 -38.97 -4.60
C VAL A 159 -3.74 -39.26 -3.13
N PHE A 160 -3.94 -38.22 -2.33
CA PHE A 160 -4.27 -38.38 -0.91
C PHE A 160 -5.77 -38.68 -0.75
N MET A 161 -6.10 -39.77 -0.05
CA MET A 161 -7.43 -40.35 0.03
C MET A 161 -7.83 -40.67 1.49
N ASN A 162 -7.79 -39.63 2.33
CA ASN A 162 -7.79 -39.72 3.80
C ASN A 162 -6.48 -40.32 4.31
N ALA A 163 -5.39 -39.61 4.03
CA ALA A 163 -4.06 -39.87 4.56
C ALA A 163 -3.77 -38.97 5.77
N ASP A 164 -3.23 -39.54 6.84
CA ASP A 164 -2.81 -38.85 8.06
C ASP A 164 -1.35 -39.23 8.33
N ILE A 165 -0.42 -38.31 8.08
CA ILE A 165 1.02 -38.59 8.01
C ILE A 165 1.76 -37.67 8.99
N THR A 166 2.45 -38.27 9.96
CA THR A 166 3.34 -37.56 10.89
C THR A 166 4.77 -38.07 10.73
N CYS A 167 5.76 -37.19 10.68
CA CYS A 167 7.19 -37.55 10.76
C CYS A 167 7.88 -36.70 11.84
N SER A 168 8.36 -37.32 12.92
CA SER A 168 8.84 -36.59 14.10
C SER A 168 10.23 -35.93 13.96
N SER A 169 10.95 -36.16 12.85
CA SER A 169 12.38 -35.85 12.74
C SER A 169 12.87 -35.43 11.33
N ALA A 170 11.96 -35.26 10.38
CA ALA A 170 12.21 -34.90 8.98
C ALA A 170 10.87 -34.45 8.34
N PRO A 171 10.83 -34.02 7.06
CA PRO A 171 9.56 -33.79 6.37
C PRO A 171 8.68 -35.05 6.35
N ALA A 172 7.36 -34.88 6.46
CA ALA A 172 6.43 -35.98 6.24
C ALA A 172 6.30 -36.34 4.74
N VAL A 173 6.51 -35.37 3.85
CA VAL A 173 6.67 -35.58 2.40
C VAL A 173 7.95 -34.90 1.93
N TYR A 174 8.88 -35.66 1.36
CA TYR A 174 10.16 -35.19 0.83
C TYR A 174 10.33 -35.61 -0.63
N VAL A 175 10.33 -34.64 -1.55
CA VAL A 175 10.74 -34.88 -2.95
C VAL A 175 12.24 -34.60 -3.04
N GLU A 176 13.01 -35.67 -3.22
CA GLU A 176 14.46 -35.64 -3.33
C GLU A 176 14.93 -35.44 -4.78
N ASN A 177 14.29 -36.12 -5.73
CA ASN A 177 14.43 -35.90 -7.17
C ASN A 177 13.13 -36.28 -7.89
N ALA A 178 12.69 -35.46 -8.84
CA ALA A 178 11.57 -35.73 -9.73
C ALA A 178 11.75 -35.00 -11.07
N LYS A 179 10.64 -34.64 -11.72
CA LYS A 179 10.52 -33.50 -12.64
C LYS A 179 9.36 -32.58 -12.26
N LYS A 180 8.28 -33.14 -11.72
CA LYS A 180 7.19 -32.39 -11.07
C LYS A 180 6.35 -33.36 -10.25
N VAL A 181 6.01 -33.00 -9.02
CA VAL A 181 5.13 -33.80 -8.16
C VAL A 181 3.75 -33.16 -8.04
N PHE A 182 2.71 -33.97 -8.22
CA PHE A 182 1.30 -33.57 -8.13
C PHE A 182 0.68 -34.18 -6.88
N LEU A 183 0.31 -33.35 -5.90
CA LEU A 183 -0.41 -33.73 -4.68
C LEU A 183 -1.90 -33.51 -4.91
N THR A 184 -2.60 -34.57 -5.34
CA THR A 184 -4.03 -34.53 -5.66
C THR A 184 -4.86 -34.88 -4.43
N LEU A 185 -5.67 -33.93 -3.97
CA LEU A 185 -6.62 -34.07 -2.88
C LEU A 185 -7.92 -34.69 -3.41
N ALA A 186 -8.11 -35.99 -3.15
CA ALA A 186 -9.27 -36.72 -3.67
C ALA A 186 -10.59 -36.13 -3.17
N ASP A 187 -11.63 -36.17 -4.01
CA ASP A 187 -12.92 -35.57 -3.69
C ASP A 187 -13.53 -36.11 -2.40
N GLY A 188 -13.96 -35.20 -1.53
CA GLY A 188 -14.51 -35.52 -0.20
C GLY A 188 -13.53 -36.15 0.80
N SER A 189 -12.21 -36.15 0.53
CA SER A 189 -11.20 -36.60 1.49
C SER A 189 -10.76 -35.51 2.45
N THR A 190 -10.36 -35.89 3.67
CA THR A 190 -9.65 -35.01 4.62
C THR A 190 -8.28 -35.60 4.91
N ASN A 191 -7.22 -34.84 4.63
CA ASN A 191 -5.84 -35.31 4.73
C ASN A 191 -5.04 -34.40 5.69
N THR A 192 -4.15 -34.99 6.48
CA THR A 192 -3.29 -34.28 7.45
C THR A 192 -1.84 -34.68 7.21
N ILE A 193 -0.95 -33.69 7.18
CA ILE A 193 0.49 -33.89 7.03
C ILE A 193 1.21 -33.02 8.07
N SER A 194 2.05 -33.61 8.90
CA SER A 194 2.74 -32.92 10.01
C SER A 194 4.18 -33.40 10.13
N ASP A 195 5.11 -32.49 10.36
CA ASP A 195 6.44 -32.85 10.87
C ASP A 195 6.49 -32.82 12.41
N GLY A 196 7.69 -32.86 12.98
CA GLY A 196 8.00 -32.54 14.37
C GLY A 196 8.98 -31.36 14.45
N ALA A 197 9.09 -30.75 15.63
CA ALA A 197 9.80 -29.48 15.83
C ALA A 197 11.34 -29.51 15.75
N ASP A 198 11.96 -30.66 15.45
CA ASP A 198 13.41 -30.83 15.36
C ASP A 198 13.76 -31.74 14.16
N TYR A 199 14.44 -31.23 13.13
CA TYR A 199 14.94 -32.09 12.04
C TYR A 199 16.32 -32.68 12.34
N ALA A 200 16.53 -33.94 11.94
CA ALA A 200 17.77 -34.68 12.14
C ALA A 200 18.91 -34.29 11.19
N ASP A 201 18.59 -33.72 10.04
CA ASP A 201 19.54 -33.08 9.12
C ASP A 201 19.32 -31.56 9.17
N GLN A 202 20.41 -30.82 9.40
CA GLN A 202 20.46 -29.36 9.48
C GLN A 202 21.72 -28.84 8.74
N THR A 203 22.14 -29.57 7.70
CA THR A 203 23.21 -29.14 6.79
C THR A 203 22.72 -28.06 5.82
N ASP A 204 23.66 -27.36 5.17
CA ASP A 204 23.32 -26.39 4.14
C ASP A 204 22.63 -27.09 2.95
N GLY A 205 21.47 -26.57 2.54
CA GLY A 205 20.57 -27.19 1.58
C GLY A 205 19.73 -28.39 2.08
N ALA A 206 19.71 -28.66 3.39
CA ALA A 206 18.79 -29.62 4.02
C ALA A 206 17.31 -29.22 3.81
N PRO A 207 16.36 -30.17 3.94
CA PRO A 207 14.94 -29.84 3.88
C PRO A 207 14.49 -29.00 5.09
N ASP A 208 13.62 -28.02 4.84
CA ASP A 208 13.17 -27.03 5.84
C ASP A 208 11.65 -27.04 6.09
N ALA A 209 10.90 -27.97 5.49
CA ALA A 209 9.43 -27.91 5.43
C ALA A 209 8.73 -29.27 5.60
N THR A 210 7.53 -29.28 6.21
CA THR A 210 6.69 -30.49 6.36
C THR A 210 6.41 -31.19 5.03
N ILE A 211 6.15 -30.40 3.98
CA ILE A 211 6.15 -30.83 2.59
C ILE A 211 7.30 -30.09 1.90
N TYR A 212 8.43 -30.76 1.69
CA TYR A 212 9.60 -30.18 1.04
C TYR A 212 9.85 -30.81 -0.33
N SER A 213 10.03 -29.99 -1.35
CA SER A 213 10.34 -30.42 -2.71
C SER A 213 11.60 -29.76 -3.26
N LYS A 214 12.52 -30.58 -3.80
CA LYS A 214 13.68 -30.10 -4.57
C LYS A 214 13.36 -29.75 -6.02
N ASP A 215 12.19 -30.18 -6.50
CA ASP A 215 11.69 -29.97 -7.86
C ASP A 215 10.31 -29.28 -7.84
N SER A 216 9.78 -28.89 -9.01
CA SER A 216 8.41 -28.38 -9.20
C SER A 216 7.33 -29.12 -8.39
N LEU A 217 6.44 -28.37 -7.73
CA LEU A 217 5.34 -28.90 -6.92
C LEU A 217 3.97 -28.41 -7.42
N THR A 218 2.93 -29.23 -7.26
CA THR A 218 1.54 -28.80 -7.45
C THR A 218 0.60 -29.45 -6.45
N ILE A 219 -0.34 -28.66 -5.91
CA ILE A 219 -1.47 -29.13 -5.13
C ILE A 219 -2.74 -28.91 -5.96
N ASN A 220 -3.58 -29.93 -6.10
CA ASN A 220 -4.83 -29.84 -6.88
C ASN A 220 -5.91 -30.79 -6.34
N GLY A 221 -7.13 -30.70 -6.89
CA GLY A 221 -8.27 -31.52 -6.46
C GLY A 221 -9.29 -30.72 -5.65
N THR A 222 -10.21 -31.42 -5.00
CA THR A 222 -11.34 -30.82 -4.25
C THR A 222 -11.39 -31.23 -2.78
N GLY A 223 -10.58 -32.22 -2.37
CA GLY A 223 -10.45 -32.61 -0.97
C GLY A 223 -9.77 -31.55 -0.09
N SER A 224 -9.67 -31.86 1.19
CA SER A 224 -8.99 -31.01 2.18
C SER A 224 -7.57 -31.50 2.50
N LEU A 225 -6.69 -30.55 2.78
CA LEU A 225 -5.32 -30.78 3.25
C LEU A 225 -5.01 -29.85 4.42
N THR A 226 -4.66 -30.41 5.58
CA THR A 226 -4.05 -29.65 6.68
C THR A 226 -2.55 -29.96 6.73
N VAL A 227 -1.72 -28.93 6.64
CA VAL A 227 -0.27 -29.01 6.81
C VAL A 227 0.11 -28.32 8.12
N ASN A 228 0.92 -28.98 8.94
CA ASN A 228 1.48 -28.41 10.18
C ASN A 228 3.01 -28.42 10.09
N GLY A 229 3.61 -27.26 9.82
CA GLY A 229 5.05 -26.99 9.90
C GLY A 229 5.42 -26.60 11.32
N ASN A 230 5.98 -27.54 12.07
CA ASN A 230 6.39 -27.36 13.47
C ASN A 230 7.90 -27.12 13.58
N TYR A 231 8.71 -27.51 12.57
CA TYR A 231 10.14 -27.25 12.54
C TYR A 231 10.47 -25.84 12.03
N ASN A 232 10.06 -25.54 10.80
CA ASN A 232 10.20 -24.23 10.18
C ASN A 232 9.04 -23.98 9.20
N GLU A 233 9.18 -24.33 7.92
CA GLU A 233 8.19 -23.99 6.88
C GLU A 233 7.03 -25.01 6.80
N GLY A 234 5.90 -24.58 6.24
CA GLY A 234 4.78 -25.49 5.94
C GLY A 234 5.01 -26.28 4.66
N ILE A 235 5.10 -25.59 3.53
CA ILE A 235 5.25 -26.17 2.18
C ILE A 235 6.36 -25.42 1.43
N THR A 236 7.45 -26.11 1.07
CA THR A 236 8.57 -25.54 0.27
C THR A 236 8.70 -26.25 -1.08
N SER A 237 8.85 -25.47 -2.15
CA SER A 237 9.41 -25.92 -3.44
C SER A 237 10.70 -25.15 -3.74
N LYS A 238 11.72 -25.85 -4.24
CA LYS A 238 12.96 -25.23 -4.76
C LYS A 238 12.89 -24.86 -6.25
N ASP A 239 11.78 -25.16 -6.94
CA ASP A 239 11.41 -24.60 -8.25
C ASP A 239 10.04 -23.87 -8.10
N ASP A 240 9.09 -24.10 -9.02
CA ASP A 240 7.71 -23.61 -8.96
C ASP A 240 6.83 -24.32 -7.92
N LEU A 241 5.86 -23.59 -7.39
CA LEU A 241 4.79 -24.11 -6.52
C LEU A 241 3.43 -23.63 -7.03
N VAL A 242 2.62 -24.57 -7.55
CA VAL A 242 1.28 -24.28 -8.07
C VAL A 242 0.19 -24.80 -7.13
N ILE A 243 -0.83 -23.98 -6.87
CA ILE A 243 -2.08 -24.41 -6.22
C ILE A 243 -3.21 -24.25 -7.23
N ALA A 244 -3.78 -25.37 -7.68
CA ALA A 244 -4.83 -25.42 -8.70
C ALA A 244 -6.23 -25.76 -8.15
N GLY A 245 -6.38 -25.81 -6.83
CA GLY A 245 -7.62 -26.12 -6.13
C GLY A 245 -7.42 -26.95 -4.86
N GLY A 246 -8.44 -26.95 -4.01
CA GLY A 246 -8.49 -27.71 -2.76
C GLY A 246 -8.98 -26.88 -1.58
N ASN A 247 -9.20 -27.53 -0.44
CA ASN A 247 -9.46 -26.87 0.84
C ASN A 247 -8.22 -27.00 1.72
N ILE A 248 -7.32 -26.02 1.65
CA ILE A 248 -5.96 -26.11 2.18
C ILE A 248 -5.85 -25.25 3.45
N THR A 249 -5.34 -25.84 4.53
CA THR A 249 -4.95 -25.10 5.75
C THR A 249 -3.47 -25.35 6.00
N VAL A 250 -2.68 -24.30 6.13
CA VAL A 250 -1.26 -24.38 6.50
C VAL A 250 -1.04 -23.63 7.80
N ASN A 251 -0.56 -24.35 8.82
CA ASN A 251 -0.06 -23.78 10.06
C ASN A 251 1.47 -23.93 10.04
N SER A 252 2.21 -22.86 10.27
CA SER A 252 3.67 -22.85 10.15
C SER A 252 4.32 -22.01 11.25
N VAL A 253 5.44 -22.45 11.80
CA VAL A 253 6.26 -21.64 12.73
C VAL A 253 7.19 -20.67 12.01
N GLY A 254 7.55 -20.97 10.76
CA GLY A 254 8.13 -20.04 9.79
C GLY A 254 7.11 -19.65 8.73
N ASN A 255 7.55 -19.51 7.48
CA ASN A 255 6.70 -19.15 6.35
C ASN A 255 5.72 -20.30 6.04
N ALA A 256 4.49 -20.00 5.62
CA ALA A 256 3.52 -21.08 5.34
C ALA A 256 3.75 -21.74 3.98
N VAL A 257 3.88 -20.96 2.90
CA VAL A 257 4.10 -21.48 1.54
C VAL A 257 5.27 -20.74 0.89
N LYS A 258 6.31 -21.47 0.52
CA LYS A 258 7.55 -20.94 -0.06
C LYS A 258 7.85 -21.62 -1.40
N GLY A 259 7.78 -20.88 -2.50
CA GLY A 259 8.20 -21.36 -3.82
C GLY A 259 9.40 -20.56 -4.29
N LYS A 260 10.56 -21.18 -4.55
CA LYS A 260 11.75 -20.43 -4.97
C LYS A 260 11.46 -19.63 -6.24
N ASP A 261 11.04 -20.30 -7.30
CA ASP A 261 10.92 -19.68 -8.62
C ASP A 261 9.61 -18.90 -8.80
N TYR A 262 8.49 -19.45 -8.33
CA TYR A 262 7.24 -18.69 -8.17
C TYR A 262 6.21 -19.45 -7.34
N ILE A 263 5.22 -18.71 -6.83
CA ILE A 263 3.96 -19.26 -6.32
C ILE A 263 2.84 -18.86 -7.29
N ALA A 264 2.02 -19.81 -7.73
CA ALA A 264 0.89 -19.51 -8.62
C ALA A 264 -0.40 -20.21 -8.18
N ILE A 265 -1.48 -19.44 -8.00
CA ILE A 265 -2.75 -19.88 -7.43
C ILE A 265 -3.86 -19.68 -8.47
N ALA A 266 -4.43 -20.79 -8.97
CA ALA A 266 -5.51 -20.75 -9.97
C ALA A 266 -6.89 -20.63 -9.31
N ASP A 267 -7.12 -21.44 -8.27
CA ASP A 267 -8.35 -21.51 -7.47
C ASP A 267 -8.03 -22.25 -6.15
N GLY A 268 -8.96 -22.20 -5.19
CA GLY A 268 -8.87 -22.90 -3.91
C GLY A 268 -9.58 -22.17 -2.77
N ASN A 269 -9.67 -22.84 -1.63
CA ASN A 269 -10.06 -22.26 -0.36
C ASN A 269 -8.89 -22.47 0.61
N ILE A 270 -8.11 -21.41 0.84
CA ILE A 270 -6.79 -21.45 1.45
C ILE A 270 -6.82 -20.66 2.76
N THR A 271 -6.34 -21.27 3.85
CA THR A 271 -6.16 -20.63 5.16
C THR A 271 -4.70 -20.81 5.58
N ILE A 272 -4.05 -19.71 5.94
CA ILE A 272 -2.64 -19.65 6.31
C ILE A 272 -2.51 -19.01 7.69
N ASN A 273 -1.76 -19.66 8.58
CA ASN A 273 -1.26 -19.11 9.83
C ASN A 273 0.26 -19.31 9.85
N ALA A 274 1.03 -18.24 9.69
CA ALA A 274 2.49 -18.28 9.57
C ALA A 274 3.18 -17.47 10.69
N GLY A 275 4.24 -18.03 11.29
CA GLY A 275 5.18 -17.29 12.15
C GLY A 275 6.28 -16.57 11.38
N GLY A 276 6.41 -16.87 10.08
CA GLY A 276 7.11 -16.10 9.05
C GLY A 276 6.09 -15.46 8.08
N ASP A 277 6.45 -15.35 6.80
CA ASP A 277 5.53 -14.86 5.76
C ASP A 277 4.36 -15.82 5.47
N GLY A 278 3.24 -15.27 4.99
CA GLY A 278 2.13 -16.08 4.48
C GLY A 278 2.49 -16.82 3.18
N LEU A 279 2.83 -16.08 2.13
CA LEU A 279 3.33 -16.58 0.84
C LEU A 279 4.68 -15.93 0.53
N LYS A 280 5.73 -16.70 0.24
CA LYS A 280 7.07 -16.16 -0.09
C LYS A 280 7.62 -16.74 -1.40
N ALA A 281 7.86 -15.88 -2.39
CA ALA A 281 8.69 -16.19 -3.56
C ALA A 281 10.09 -15.58 -3.37
N THR A 282 11.16 -16.25 -3.83
CA THR A 282 12.54 -15.92 -3.38
C THR A 282 13.63 -15.93 -4.47
N ASN A 283 13.29 -15.91 -5.76
CA ASN A 283 14.28 -15.92 -6.84
C ASN A 283 14.51 -14.52 -7.42
N ALA A 284 15.54 -13.85 -6.92
CA ALA A 284 15.98 -12.53 -7.38
C ALA A 284 16.85 -12.54 -8.65
N THR A 285 17.23 -13.73 -9.16
CA THR A 285 18.38 -13.85 -10.09
C THR A 285 18.04 -14.45 -11.46
N ASP A 286 17.02 -15.29 -11.57
CA ASP A 286 16.64 -15.91 -12.84
C ASP A 286 15.53 -15.09 -13.54
N GLU A 287 15.72 -14.78 -14.82
CA GLU A 287 14.83 -13.89 -15.60
C GLU A 287 13.39 -14.42 -15.66
N GLY A 288 12.43 -13.64 -15.14
CA GLY A 288 11.01 -13.99 -15.09
C GLY A 288 10.62 -14.93 -13.94
N MET A 289 11.46 -15.07 -12.91
CA MET A 289 11.17 -15.77 -11.65
C MET A 289 11.02 -14.77 -10.49
N GLY A 290 10.72 -15.26 -9.28
CA GLY A 290 10.56 -14.48 -8.05
C GLY A 290 9.12 -14.00 -7.78
N PHE A 291 8.16 -14.40 -8.61
CA PHE A 291 6.80 -13.82 -8.60
C PHE A 291 5.77 -14.60 -7.78
N VAL A 292 4.70 -13.91 -7.40
CA VAL A 292 3.47 -14.49 -6.84
C VAL A 292 2.28 -14.11 -7.74
N TYR A 293 1.57 -15.11 -8.26
CA TYR A 293 0.44 -14.93 -9.18
C TYR A 293 -0.86 -15.50 -8.62
N ILE A 294 -1.93 -14.70 -8.62
CA ILE A 294 -3.27 -15.10 -8.19
C ILE A 294 -4.28 -14.88 -9.32
N GLN A 295 -4.82 -15.97 -9.87
CA GLN A 295 -5.94 -15.93 -10.81
C GLN A 295 -7.31 -15.98 -10.09
N GLY A 296 -7.36 -16.62 -8.92
CA GLY A 296 -8.62 -16.94 -8.25
C GLY A 296 -8.47 -17.62 -6.90
N GLY A 297 -9.59 -18.13 -6.38
CA GLY A 297 -9.69 -18.72 -5.04
C GLY A 297 -10.05 -17.74 -3.94
N THR A 298 -10.25 -18.26 -2.73
CA THR A 298 -10.39 -17.51 -1.47
C THR A 298 -9.19 -17.80 -0.59
N LEU A 299 -8.46 -16.76 -0.18
CA LEU A 299 -7.25 -16.84 0.63
C LEU A 299 -7.47 -16.06 1.93
N ASN A 300 -7.18 -16.69 3.07
CA ASN A 300 -7.23 -16.07 4.39
C ASN A 300 -5.84 -16.21 5.01
N ILE A 301 -5.07 -15.13 5.06
CA ILE A 301 -3.66 -15.15 5.45
C ILE A 301 -3.49 -14.39 6.77
N THR A 302 -2.96 -15.07 7.79
CA THR A 302 -2.41 -14.44 8.99
C THR A 302 -0.91 -14.74 9.02
N ALA A 303 -0.09 -13.69 9.13
CA ALA A 303 1.37 -13.77 9.16
C ALA A 303 1.92 -12.87 10.27
N GLU A 304 2.96 -13.31 10.95
CA GLU A 304 3.72 -12.46 11.89
C GLU A 304 4.75 -11.59 11.13
N GLU A 305 5.19 -12.01 9.93
CA GLU A 305 6.02 -11.22 8.98
C GLU A 305 5.16 -10.67 7.80
N ASP A 306 5.63 -10.69 6.55
CA ASP A 306 4.89 -10.17 5.40
C ASP A 306 3.72 -11.11 5.01
N GLY A 307 2.56 -10.57 4.66
CA GLY A 307 1.40 -11.37 4.24
C GLY A 307 1.66 -12.12 2.93
N ILE A 308 2.13 -11.40 1.92
CA ILE A 308 2.61 -11.92 0.64
C ILE A 308 3.88 -11.17 0.26
N GLN A 309 5.01 -11.88 0.17
CA GLN A 309 6.30 -11.38 -0.29
C GLN A 309 6.63 -11.99 -1.66
N ALA A 310 6.67 -11.15 -2.69
CA ALA A 310 7.22 -11.47 -4.00
C ALA A 310 8.58 -10.79 -4.19
N GLU A 311 9.62 -11.57 -4.46
CA GLU A 311 10.97 -11.07 -4.73
C GLU A 311 11.02 -10.17 -5.99
N THR A 312 10.10 -10.37 -6.93
CA THR A 312 9.96 -9.56 -8.15
C THR A 312 8.53 -9.02 -8.30
N GLU A 313 7.61 -9.81 -8.82
CA GLU A 313 6.27 -9.36 -9.21
C GLU A 313 5.17 -9.98 -8.34
N PHE A 314 4.26 -9.16 -7.83
CA PHE A 314 2.93 -9.62 -7.40
C PHE A 314 1.91 -9.31 -8.49
N VAL A 315 1.13 -10.31 -8.91
CA VAL A 315 0.12 -10.15 -9.96
C VAL A 315 -1.19 -10.82 -9.55
N ALA A 316 -2.26 -10.04 -9.45
CA ALA A 316 -3.62 -10.55 -9.31
C ALA A 316 -4.48 -10.25 -10.55
N GLU A 317 -5.05 -11.31 -11.14
CA GLU A 317 -6.16 -11.22 -12.11
C GLU A 317 -7.53 -11.50 -11.47
N GLY A 318 -7.56 -11.96 -10.21
CA GLY A 318 -8.79 -12.24 -9.47
C GLY A 318 -8.54 -12.76 -8.05
N GLY A 319 -9.56 -13.40 -7.47
CA GLY A 319 -9.52 -13.97 -6.13
C GLY A 319 -10.23 -13.13 -5.06
N ASN A 320 -10.33 -13.68 -3.86
CA ASN A 320 -10.79 -12.99 -2.65
C ASN A 320 -9.75 -13.22 -1.55
N VAL A 321 -8.97 -12.19 -1.23
CA VAL A 321 -7.73 -12.29 -0.44
C VAL A 321 -7.84 -11.41 0.80
N THR A 322 -7.94 -12.04 1.96
CA THR A 322 -7.85 -11.36 3.26
C THR A 322 -6.45 -11.57 3.85
N VAL A 323 -5.79 -10.48 4.26
CA VAL A 323 -4.43 -10.48 4.83
C VAL A 323 -4.43 -9.77 6.19
N ASN A 324 -3.80 -10.39 7.18
CA ASN A 324 -3.50 -9.79 8.47
C ASN A 324 -2.02 -10.02 8.81
N SER A 325 -1.15 -9.05 8.52
CA SER A 325 0.32 -9.13 8.71
C SER A 325 0.80 -8.33 9.91
N GLY A 326 1.81 -8.84 10.64
CA GLY A 326 2.35 -8.24 11.86
C GLY A 326 1.36 -8.05 13.01
N GLY A 327 0.14 -8.63 12.91
CA GLY A 327 -0.98 -8.37 13.82
C GLY A 327 -1.88 -7.17 13.46
N GLY A 328 -1.66 -6.50 12.33
CA GLY A 328 -2.50 -5.40 11.84
C GLY A 328 -2.21 -4.04 12.48
N THR A 329 -3.04 -3.03 12.20
CA THR A 329 -2.84 -1.64 12.67
C THR A 329 -2.74 -1.52 14.20
N ALA A 330 -3.33 -2.47 14.93
CA ALA A 330 -3.21 -2.58 16.39
C ALA A 330 -1.76 -2.78 16.90
N ASN A 331 -0.84 -3.20 16.04
CA ASN A 331 0.59 -3.40 16.31
C ASN A 331 1.48 -2.37 15.57
N ALA A 332 0.89 -1.35 14.92
CA ALA A 332 1.61 -0.30 14.23
C ALA A 332 2.68 0.36 15.12
N GLN A 333 3.84 0.68 14.55
CA GLN A 333 4.86 1.45 15.26
C GLN A 333 4.46 2.93 15.23
N PRO A 334 4.50 3.67 16.37
CA PRO A 334 4.09 5.07 16.37
C PRO A 334 5.11 5.92 15.60
N HIS A 335 4.61 6.83 14.78
CA HIS A 335 5.43 7.69 13.93
C HIS A 335 5.94 8.91 14.71
N MET A 336 6.93 9.61 14.17
CA MET A 336 7.51 10.76 14.87
C MET A 336 6.53 11.94 14.98
N GLY A 337 5.57 12.05 14.04
CA GLY A 337 4.43 12.97 14.14
C GLY A 337 3.57 12.70 15.37
N ASP A 338 3.13 11.45 15.58
CA ASP A 338 2.31 11.03 16.73
C ASP A 338 2.97 11.39 18.07
N MET A 339 4.30 11.18 18.17
CA MET A 339 5.06 11.48 19.39
C MET A 339 5.21 12.99 19.65
N MET A 340 5.15 13.82 18.61
CA MET A 340 5.27 15.28 18.70
C MET A 340 3.93 16.02 18.79
N GLY A 341 2.82 15.43 18.33
CA GLY A 341 1.47 16.02 18.36
C GLY A 341 0.98 16.47 19.75
N GLY A 342 1.62 16.00 20.84
CA GLY A 342 1.40 16.48 22.20
C GLY A 342 1.98 17.88 22.53
N PHE A 343 2.81 18.45 21.65
CA PHE A 343 3.50 19.75 21.86
C PHE A 343 3.37 20.69 20.65
N GLY A 344 2.14 21.17 20.42
CA GLY A 344 1.84 22.13 19.35
C GLY A 344 2.76 23.36 19.32
N GLY A 345 3.01 23.87 18.10
CA GLY A 345 4.09 24.81 17.75
C GLY A 345 4.08 26.19 18.42
N GLY A 346 4.43 26.25 19.71
CA GLY A 346 4.85 27.47 20.39
C GLY A 346 6.34 27.73 20.14
N GLY A 347 6.67 28.70 19.27
CA GLY A 347 8.04 28.95 18.82
C GLY A 347 9.08 29.09 19.95
N MET A 348 10.30 28.56 19.73
CA MET A 348 11.39 28.48 20.72
C MET A 348 12.05 29.83 21.07
N GLY A 349 11.25 30.78 21.56
CA GLY A 349 11.67 32.07 22.10
C GLY A 349 12.28 31.98 23.51
N GLY A 350 13.38 31.24 23.66
CA GLY A 350 14.35 31.42 24.76
C GLY A 350 13.86 31.27 26.21
N PHE A 351 13.85 30.04 26.73
CA PHE A 351 13.87 29.76 28.18
C PHE A 351 15.23 29.14 28.55
N GLY A 352 15.98 29.60 29.57
CA GLY A 352 15.61 30.52 30.65
C GLY A 352 15.15 29.73 31.88
N ARG A 353 16.09 29.34 32.75
CA ARG A 353 15.81 28.54 33.96
C ARG A 353 14.76 29.22 34.87
N GLY A 354 13.55 28.65 34.90
CA GLY A 354 12.49 28.97 35.85
C GLY A 354 11.92 27.70 36.47
N GLY A 355 11.49 27.77 37.74
CA GLY A 355 10.95 26.62 38.46
C GLY A 355 9.45 26.45 38.28
N TRP A 356 8.99 25.20 38.12
CA TRP A 356 7.57 24.86 38.10
C TRP A 356 6.95 25.05 39.48
N SER A 357 5.90 25.87 39.58
CA SER A 357 5.08 26.03 40.79
C SER A 357 3.72 25.36 40.60
N GLN A 358 3.29 24.56 41.58
CA GLN A 358 1.97 23.93 41.58
C GLN A 358 0.83 24.97 41.52
N ALA A 359 -0.22 24.63 40.76
CA ALA A 359 -1.55 25.20 40.90
C ALA A 359 -2.57 24.04 40.94
N GLU A 360 -3.50 24.09 41.89
CA GLU A 360 -4.48 23.03 42.13
C GLU A 360 -5.73 23.21 41.26
N THR A 361 -6.25 22.13 40.68
CA THR A 361 -7.66 22.02 40.29
C THR A 361 -8.23 20.69 40.80
N GLN A 362 -9.54 20.62 41.02
CA GLN A 362 -10.19 19.58 41.82
C GLN A 362 -11.17 18.73 41.02
N ASN A 363 -11.39 17.50 41.53
CA ASN A 363 -12.63 16.72 41.43
C ASN A 363 -12.91 15.98 40.10
N GLY A 364 -12.77 14.64 40.09
CA GLY A 364 -13.03 13.83 38.87
C GLY A 364 -12.95 12.29 38.93
N THR A 365 -12.95 11.66 40.11
CA THR A 365 -13.11 10.19 40.34
C THR A 365 -12.48 9.21 39.31
N GLN A 366 -11.22 8.81 39.54
CA GLN A 366 -10.59 7.66 38.87
C GLN A 366 -10.97 6.32 39.56
N PRO A 367 -11.20 5.21 38.83
CA PRO A 367 -11.28 3.86 39.41
C PRO A 367 -9.90 3.32 39.83
N THR A 368 -9.83 2.64 40.98
CA THR A 368 -8.56 2.10 41.52
C THR A 368 -8.21 0.72 40.97
N PRO A 369 -7.00 0.51 40.39
CA PRO A 369 -6.40 -0.82 40.28
C PRO A 369 -6.05 -1.39 41.67
N PRO A 370 -5.96 -2.72 41.85
CA PRO A 370 -5.57 -3.34 43.13
C PRO A 370 -4.09 -3.09 43.51
N ASP A 371 -3.80 -3.06 44.83
CA ASP A 371 -2.46 -2.91 45.38
C ASP A 371 -1.46 -3.99 44.91
N GLY A 372 -0.19 -3.63 44.69
CA GLY A 372 0.83 -4.55 44.16
C GLY A 372 2.27 -4.36 44.65
N GLN A 373 2.89 -3.18 44.45
CA GLN A 373 4.23 -2.85 44.96
C GLN A 373 4.54 -1.34 44.84
N THR A 374 5.39 -0.83 45.73
CA THR A 374 5.77 0.59 45.83
C THR A 374 7.05 0.91 45.04
N PRO A 375 7.03 1.91 44.13
CA PRO A 375 8.26 2.51 43.59
C PRO A 375 9.05 3.24 44.70
N PRO A 376 10.41 3.23 44.69
CA PRO A 376 11.21 3.99 45.66
C PRO A 376 11.16 5.52 45.44
N GLU A 377 11.22 6.27 46.54
CA GLU A 377 11.26 7.74 46.53
C GLU A 377 12.57 8.29 45.94
N TRP A 378 12.47 9.26 45.03
CA TRP A 378 13.62 10.02 44.53
C TRP A 378 13.94 11.19 45.47
N ASN A 379 15.02 11.08 46.26
CA ASN A 379 15.51 12.19 47.09
C ASN A 379 16.55 13.05 46.35
N GLN A 380 16.39 14.37 46.41
CA GLN A 380 17.36 15.34 45.88
C GLN A 380 18.48 15.59 46.91
N ASP A 381 19.67 15.03 46.68
CA ASP A 381 20.92 15.52 47.25
C ASP A 381 22.06 15.38 46.22
N GLY A 382 22.77 16.48 45.95
CA GLY A 382 23.88 16.54 45.01
C GLY A 382 25.24 16.48 45.70
N THR A 383 25.57 15.39 46.39
CA THR A 383 26.89 15.19 47.00
C THR A 383 27.52 13.84 46.65
N GLN A 384 28.84 13.83 46.43
CA GLN A 384 29.60 12.60 46.14
C GLN A 384 30.02 11.89 47.43
N HIS A 385 29.81 10.57 47.49
CA HIS A 385 30.69 9.66 48.22
C HIS A 385 30.60 8.21 47.72
N ALA A 386 31.75 7.59 47.44
CA ALA A 386 31.89 6.14 47.22
C ALA A 386 32.06 5.41 48.58
N PRO A 387 31.82 4.08 48.69
CA PRO A 387 32.74 3.07 48.11
C PRO A 387 32.12 1.69 47.69
N ALA A 388 32.97 0.83 47.07
CA ALA A 388 33.11 -0.64 47.25
C ALA A 388 31.87 -1.59 47.11
N ASP A 389 31.95 -2.78 46.49
CA ASP A 389 33.03 -3.55 45.83
C ASP A 389 32.40 -4.55 44.82
N GLY A 390 33.14 -5.01 43.79
CA GLY A 390 32.91 -6.37 43.25
C GLY A 390 33.01 -6.62 41.73
N MET A 391 34.09 -7.31 41.33
CA MET A 391 34.20 -8.23 40.18
C MET A 391 34.29 -7.64 38.73
N PRO A 392 34.98 -8.34 37.79
CA PRO A 392 36.15 -7.67 37.18
C PRO A 392 36.32 -7.75 35.64
N GLU A 393 37.17 -6.83 35.17
CA GLU A 393 38.18 -6.95 34.09
C GLU A 393 37.86 -7.74 32.80
N ALA A 394 37.77 -7.00 31.69
CA ALA A 394 38.39 -7.35 30.42
C ALA A 394 39.33 -6.20 29.99
N GLN A 395 40.45 -6.52 29.35
CA GLN A 395 41.55 -5.55 29.15
C GLN A 395 41.46 -4.75 27.85
N THR A 396 41.92 -3.49 27.92
CA THR A 396 42.24 -2.64 26.77
C THR A 396 43.57 -3.02 26.13
N GLU A 397 43.71 -2.75 24.83
CA GLU A 397 44.97 -2.43 24.16
C GLU A 397 44.70 -1.28 23.16
N ASN A 398 45.76 -0.59 22.69
CA ASN A 398 45.65 0.78 22.16
C ASN A 398 46.72 1.08 21.09
N THR A 399 46.31 1.52 19.89
CA THR A 399 47.14 2.29 18.94
C THR A 399 46.22 3.21 18.11
N ALA A 400 46.43 4.51 17.88
CA ALA A 400 47.62 5.36 17.66
C ALA A 400 47.90 5.63 16.16
N HIS A 401 47.68 6.90 15.76
CA HIS A 401 47.94 7.45 14.43
C HIS A 401 49.40 7.28 13.98
N VAL A 402 49.60 6.86 12.73
CA VAL A 402 50.79 7.21 11.92
C VAL A 402 50.33 7.49 10.48
N ALA A 403 50.75 8.63 9.92
CA ALA A 403 50.58 8.94 8.50
C ALA A 403 51.96 8.91 7.81
N ASN A 404 52.02 8.37 6.60
CA ASN A 404 53.13 8.58 5.67
C ASN A 404 52.69 8.26 4.23
N GLY A 405 53.26 8.92 3.23
CA GLY A 405 52.93 8.70 1.81
C GLY A 405 54.18 8.51 0.94
N GLY A 406 54.01 8.00 -0.29
CA GLY A 406 55.10 7.99 -1.29
C GLY A 406 55.04 6.92 -2.38
N ASN A 407 54.60 7.33 -3.57
CA ASN A 407 54.99 6.86 -4.92
C ASN A 407 55.12 5.35 -5.27
N ILE A 408 54.23 4.93 -6.18
CA ILE A 408 54.53 4.37 -7.52
C ILE A 408 55.68 3.33 -7.64
N VAL A 409 55.32 2.07 -7.92
CA VAL A 409 55.69 1.38 -9.18
C VAL A 409 54.74 0.23 -9.53
N ASN A 410 54.63 -0.04 -10.83
CA ASN A 410 53.75 -1.03 -11.46
C ASN A 410 54.36 -2.45 -11.46
N LEU A 411 53.60 -3.46 -11.03
CA LEU A 411 53.81 -4.87 -11.39
C LEU A 411 52.45 -5.56 -11.57
N VAL A 412 52.33 -6.34 -12.64
CA VAL A 412 51.17 -7.19 -12.93
C VAL A 412 51.45 -8.60 -12.43
N GLU A 413 50.59 -9.15 -11.56
CA GLU A 413 50.22 -10.57 -11.60
C GLU A 413 48.89 -10.79 -10.84
N THR A 414 48.23 -11.92 -11.12
CA THR A 414 46.83 -12.17 -10.75
C THR A 414 46.66 -12.67 -9.32
N ASN A 415 45.71 -12.09 -8.59
CA ASN A 415 44.84 -12.81 -7.65
C ASN A 415 43.48 -12.08 -7.60
N ILE A 416 42.38 -12.84 -7.60
CA ILE A 416 41.08 -12.36 -7.16
C ILE A 416 41.04 -12.63 -5.65
N ASP A 417 40.80 -11.60 -4.85
CA ASP A 417 40.60 -11.75 -3.41
C ASP A 417 39.17 -11.27 -3.07
N THR A 418 38.32 -12.21 -2.68
CA THR A 418 36.90 -11.98 -2.44
C THR A 418 36.67 -11.50 -1.02
N ASN A 419 36.90 -10.20 -0.77
CA ASN A 419 36.41 -9.50 0.41
C ASN A 419 36.40 -7.98 0.19
N SER A 420 35.40 -7.51 -0.55
CA SER A 420 34.80 -6.20 -0.26
C SER A 420 33.55 -6.49 0.55
N ALA A 421 33.68 -6.51 1.87
CA ALA A 421 32.51 -6.53 2.74
C ALA A 421 31.84 -5.17 2.61
N ASP A 422 30.73 -5.12 1.86
CA ASP A 422 29.90 -3.95 1.83
C ASP A 422 29.30 -3.77 3.22
N THR A 423 29.50 -2.60 3.82
CA THR A 423 28.97 -2.30 5.16
C THR A 423 27.71 -1.46 5.03
N SER A 424 26.77 -1.94 4.23
CA SER A 424 25.36 -1.72 4.52
C SER A 424 25.09 -2.23 5.93
N THR A 425 24.54 -1.38 6.79
CA THR A 425 23.76 -1.87 7.92
C THR A 425 22.50 -2.48 7.32
N GLU A 426 22.48 -3.80 7.14
CA GLU A 426 21.22 -4.51 6.88
C GLU A 426 20.23 -4.11 7.96
N ASP A 427 19.07 -3.63 7.56
CA ASP A 427 18.03 -3.26 8.50
C ASP A 427 17.46 -4.55 9.10
N THR A 428 17.73 -4.77 10.39
CA THR A 428 17.29 -5.97 11.10
C THR A 428 15.84 -5.88 11.57
N THR A 429 15.06 -4.93 11.05
CA THR A 429 13.61 -4.90 11.24
C THR A 429 12.95 -6.00 10.41
N ILE A 430 11.99 -6.67 11.05
CA ILE A 430 11.14 -7.65 10.37
C ILE A 430 10.07 -6.86 9.61
N SER A 431 9.98 -7.10 8.31
CA SER A 431 8.93 -6.53 7.46
C SER A 431 7.59 -7.15 7.81
N THR A 432 6.53 -6.34 7.89
CA THR A 432 5.18 -6.79 8.29
C THR A 432 4.09 -6.25 7.35
N LYS A 433 4.46 -6.10 6.07
CA LYS A 433 3.64 -5.50 5.01
C LYS A 433 2.60 -6.50 4.49
N GLY A 434 1.50 -5.99 3.94
CA GLY A 434 0.38 -6.83 3.51
C GLY A 434 0.68 -7.61 2.25
N ILE A 435 0.88 -6.89 1.14
CA ILE A 435 1.31 -7.44 -0.15
C ILE A 435 2.49 -6.60 -0.64
N LYS A 436 3.60 -7.28 -0.91
CA LYS A 436 4.90 -6.67 -1.17
C LYS A 436 5.54 -7.28 -2.41
N ALA A 437 6.08 -6.43 -3.29
CA ALA A 437 6.71 -6.86 -4.54
C ALA A 437 8.00 -6.08 -4.86
N GLY A 438 9.12 -6.79 -5.03
CA GLY A 438 10.44 -6.20 -5.26
C GLY A 438 10.64 -5.44 -6.58
N THR A 439 9.69 -5.50 -7.53
CA THR A 439 9.72 -4.69 -8.76
C THR A 439 8.35 -4.17 -9.22
N ILE A 440 7.30 -4.99 -9.19
CA ILE A 440 5.96 -4.59 -9.66
C ILE A 440 4.84 -5.23 -8.81
N LEU A 441 3.88 -4.42 -8.34
CA LEU A 441 2.62 -4.89 -7.75
C LEU A 441 1.45 -4.55 -8.69
N TYR A 442 0.76 -5.55 -9.22
CA TYR A 442 -0.39 -5.37 -10.11
C TYR A 442 -1.67 -6.04 -9.57
N ILE A 443 -2.76 -5.27 -9.48
CA ILE A 443 -4.11 -5.77 -9.21
C ILE A 443 -5.02 -5.37 -10.39
N GLY A 444 -5.38 -6.35 -11.22
CA GLY A 444 -6.30 -6.17 -12.35
C GLY A 444 -7.75 -6.48 -12.01
N SER A 445 -7.99 -7.43 -11.10
CA SER A 445 -9.31 -7.66 -10.50
C SER A 445 -9.17 -8.51 -9.22
N GLY A 446 -10.24 -8.60 -8.44
CA GLY A 446 -10.32 -9.38 -7.21
C GLY A 446 -11.04 -8.64 -6.10
N SER A 447 -10.99 -9.20 -4.90
CA SER A 447 -11.42 -8.58 -3.64
C SER A 447 -10.26 -8.69 -2.66
N PHE A 448 -9.83 -7.58 -2.06
CA PHE A 448 -8.68 -7.49 -1.18
C PHE A 448 -9.06 -6.79 0.13
N ASP A 449 -8.77 -7.42 1.26
CA ASP A 449 -9.04 -6.92 2.61
C ASP A 449 -7.78 -7.07 3.46
N VAL A 450 -7.03 -5.99 3.64
CA VAL A 450 -5.62 -6.03 4.04
C VAL A 450 -5.39 -5.14 5.27
N ASN A 451 -5.06 -5.77 6.40
CA ASN A 451 -4.83 -5.14 7.71
C ASN A 451 -3.40 -5.39 8.19
N THR A 452 -2.59 -4.34 8.35
CA THR A 452 -1.13 -4.47 8.44
C THR A 452 -0.51 -3.58 9.51
N ALA A 453 0.55 -4.05 10.18
CA ALA A 453 1.32 -3.23 11.13
C ALA A 453 2.28 -2.23 10.45
N ASP A 454 2.56 -2.48 9.17
CA ASP A 454 3.40 -1.71 8.25
C ASP A 454 2.54 -1.35 7.01
N ASP A 455 3.13 -1.12 5.83
CA ASP A 455 2.39 -0.75 4.61
C ASP A 455 1.42 -1.85 4.14
N ALA A 456 0.24 -1.47 3.63
CA ALA A 456 -0.75 -2.46 3.18
C ALA A 456 -0.45 -3.02 1.78
N LEU A 457 -0.22 -2.15 0.80
CA LEU A 457 0.33 -2.51 -0.52
C LEU A 457 1.66 -1.79 -0.74
N HIS A 458 2.74 -2.52 -1.07
CA HIS A 458 4.09 -1.96 -1.19
C HIS A 458 4.81 -2.52 -2.44
N SER A 459 5.50 -1.66 -3.18
CA SER A 459 6.45 -2.12 -4.22
C SER A 459 7.71 -1.27 -4.31
N ASN A 460 8.85 -1.93 -4.45
CA ASN A 460 10.15 -1.30 -4.68
C ASN A 460 10.32 -0.80 -6.14
N GLY A 461 9.23 -0.30 -6.74
CA GLY A 461 9.12 0.00 -8.16
C GLY A 461 7.74 0.56 -8.53
N ASP A 462 7.04 -0.11 -9.46
CA ASP A 462 5.73 0.32 -9.96
C ASP A 462 4.57 -0.43 -9.28
N LEU A 463 3.52 0.29 -8.90
CA LEU A 463 2.26 -0.25 -8.40
C LEU A 463 1.09 0.14 -9.33
N TYR A 464 0.26 -0.84 -9.67
CA TYR A 464 -0.82 -0.73 -10.65
C TYR A 464 -2.14 -1.28 -10.11
N ILE A 465 -3.18 -0.43 -10.07
CA ILE A 465 -4.56 -0.84 -9.79
C ILE A 465 -5.41 -0.57 -11.04
N ALA A 466 -5.80 -1.64 -11.71
CA ALA A 466 -6.61 -1.63 -12.93
C ALA A 466 -8.03 -2.21 -12.73
N GLY A 467 -8.37 -2.62 -11.51
CA GLY A 467 -9.70 -3.09 -11.13
C GLY A 467 -9.72 -3.86 -9.81
N GLY A 468 -10.92 -4.24 -9.38
CA GLY A 468 -11.16 -4.96 -8.12
C GLY A 468 -11.76 -4.08 -7.02
N GLU A 469 -12.08 -4.71 -5.89
CA GLU A 469 -12.56 -4.07 -4.66
C GLU A 469 -11.47 -4.22 -3.59
N ILE A 470 -10.94 -3.11 -3.08
CA ILE A 470 -9.74 -3.07 -2.26
C ILE A 470 -10.02 -2.27 -0.98
N SER A 471 -9.76 -2.89 0.17
CA SER A 471 -9.98 -2.38 1.53
C SER A 471 -8.65 -2.49 2.29
N LEU A 472 -8.08 -1.36 2.69
CA LEU A 472 -6.74 -1.28 3.29
C LEU A 472 -6.79 -0.58 4.66
N SER A 473 -6.14 -1.18 5.65
CA SER A 473 -5.86 -0.58 6.96
C SER A 473 -4.38 -0.80 7.28
N ALA A 474 -3.59 0.27 7.29
CA ALA A 474 -2.13 0.22 7.41
C ALA A 474 -1.63 0.91 8.68
N GLY A 475 -0.59 0.33 9.30
CA GLY A 475 0.16 0.98 10.36
C GLY A 475 1.18 2.01 9.84
N SER A 476 1.52 1.94 8.55
CA SER A 476 2.36 2.87 7.82
C SER A 476 1.57 3.41 6.60
N LYS A 477 2.03 3.19 5.36
CA LYS A 477 1.39 3.70 4.15
C LYS A 477 0.24 2.79 3.71
N GLY A 478 -0.90 3.37 3.30
CA GLY A 478 -1.96 2.57 2.68
C GLY A 478 -1.49 1.94 1.36
N ILE A 479 -0.86 2.74 0.50
CA ILE A 479 -0.22 2.32 -0.73
C ILE A 479 1.17 3.00 -0.81
N HIS A 480 2.22 2.23 -1.04
CA HIS A 480 3.58 2.72 -1.26
C HIS A 480 4.20 2.17 -2.56
N ALA A 481 4.87 3.03 -3.34
CA ALA A 481 5.67 2.60 -4.48
C ALA A 481 6.90 3.49 -4.75
N ASP A 482 8.12 2.92 -4.73
CA ASP A 482 9.38 3.68 -4.93
C ASP A 482 9.41 4.54 -6.21
N ALA A 483 8.72 4.11 -7.28
CA ALA A 483 8.70 4.79 -8.56
C ALA A 483 7.33 5.37 -8.91
N LYS A 484 6.25 4.57 -8.90
CA LYS A 484 4.94 5.04 -9.38
C LYS A 484 3.76 4.27 -8.77
N ALA A 485 2.71 4.98 -8.39
CA ALA A 485 1.40 4.40 -8.07
C ALA A 485 0.36 4.85 -9.10
N GLU A 486 -0.20 3.92 -9.89
CA GLU A 486 -1.16 4.20 -10.97
C GLU A 486 -2.51 3.50 -10.74
N ILE A 487 -3.56 4.28 -10.48
CA ILE A 487 -4.95 3.84 -10.31
C ILE A 487 -5.76 4.23 -11.55
N SER A 488 -6.36 3.24 -12.21
CA SER A 488 -7.12 3.42 -13.46
C SER A 488 -8.54 2.88 -13.42
N SER A 489 -8.86 1.97 -12.48
CA SER A 489 -10.22 1.49 -12.23
C SER A 489 -10.31 0.75 -10.89
N GLY A 490 -11.51 0.27 -10.54
CA GLY A 490 -11.79 -0.42 -9.29
C GLY A 490 -12.19 0.53 -8.15
N THR A 491 -12.33 -0.04 -6.96
CA THR A 491 -12.67 0.68 -5.73
C THR A 491 -11.54 0.48 -4.73
N VAL A 492 -10.93 1.57 -4.27
CA VAL A 492 -9.84 1.59 -3.27
C VAL A 492 -10.34 2.36 -2.04
N ASN A 493 -10.35 1.71 -0.89
CA ASN A 493 -10.75 2.30 0.39
C ASN A 493 -9.61 2.14 1.40
N ILE A 494 -8.86 3.20 1.65
CA ILE A 494 -7.87 3.27 2.72
C ILE A 494 -8.59 3.81 3.95
N THR A 495 -8.89 2.93 4.90
CA THR A 495 -9.76 3.24 6.06
C THR A 495 -9.00 3.69 7.31
N GLU A 496 -7.72 3.33 7.39
CA GLU A 496 -6.77 3.75 8.43
C GLU A 496 -5.37 3.68 7.81
N SER A 497 -4.56 4.72 7.99
CA SER A 497 -3.16 4.79 7.52
C SER A 497 -2.42 5.94 8.21
N TYR A 498 -1.09 5.90 8.24
CA TYR A 498 -0.30 7.08 8.58
C TYR A 498 -0.38 8.10 7.44
N GLU A 499 0.05 7.71 6.26
CA GLU A 499 -0.20 8.42 4.99
C GLU A 499 -0.98 7.50 4.04
N GLY A 500 -1.84 8.07 3.21
CA GLY A 500 -2.71 7.30 2.32
C GLY A 500 -1.94 6.64 1.16
N ILE A 501 -1.48 7.45 0.21
CA ILE A 501 -0.78 6.98 -1.00
C ILE A 501 0.54 7.74 -1.17
N GLU A 502 1.65 7.03 -1.11
CA GLU A 502 3.00 7.56 -1.34
C GLU A 502 3.64 6.92 -2.57
N ALA A 503 4.10 7.74 -3.51
CA ALA A 503 4.99 7.31 -4.59
C ALA A 503 5.65 8.54 -5.24
N LYS A 504 6.72 8.35 -5.99
CA LYS A 504 7.35 9.46 -6.73
C LYS A 504 6.43 10.07 -7.80
N ASP A 505 5.78 9.23 -8.59
CA ASP A 505 4.73 9.62 -9.53
C ASP A 505 3.40 8.95 -9.14
N ILE A 506 2.39 9.74 -8.77
CA ILE A 506 1.04 9.23 -8.44
C ILE A 506 0.06 9.65 -9.55
N LEU A 507 -0.58 8.66 -10.18
CA LEU A 507 -1.49 8.85 -11.30
C LEU A 507 -2.87 8.25 -10.97
N VAL A 508 -3.92 9.08 -10.96
CA VAL A 508 -5.31 8.62 -10.89
C VAL A 508 -6.05 9.00 -12.18
N SER A 509 -6.64 8.01 -12.84
CA SER A 509 -7.35 8.19 -14.12
C SER A 509 -8.76 7.59 -14.14
N GLY A 510 -9.14 6.83 -13.13
CA GLY A 510 -10.44 6.20 -13.01
C GLY A 510 -10.58 5.39 -11.72
N GLY A 511 -11.78 4.85 -11.50
CA GLY A 511 -12.15 4.16 -10.26
C GLY A 511 -12.69 5.10 -9.17
N THR A 512 -12.92 4.54 -7.99
CA THR A 512 -13.27 5.26 -6.76
C THR A 512 -12.14 5.08 -5.76
N VAL A 513 -11.63 6.17 -5.19
CA VAL A 513 -10.51 6.17 -4.25
C VAL A 513 -10.90 6.99 -3.02
N ASN A 514 -11.19 6.30 -1.90
CA ASN A 514 -11.46 6.92 -0.60
C ASN A 514 -10.24 6.74 0.30
N VAL A 515 -9.74 7.82 0.91
CA VAL A 515 -8.53 7.82 1.74
C VAL A 515 -8.78 8.47 3.10
N VAL A 516 -8.40 7.77 4.17
CA VAL A 516 -8.34 8.28 5.55
C VAL A 516 -6.93 8.04 6.10
N SER A 517 -6.28 9.12 6.53
CA SER A 517 -4.89 9.13 7.01
C SER A 517 -4.71 10.08 8.20
N SER A 518 -3.73 9.79 9.07
CA SER A 518 -3.40 10.64 10.23
C SER A 518 -2.44 11.78 9.91
N ASP A 519 -1.58 11.57 8.91
CA ASP A 519 -0.75 12.58 8.24
C ASP A 519 -1.33 12.76 6.82
N ASP A 520 -0.53 12.69 5.75
CA ASP A 520 -0.93 13.13 4.42
C ASP A 520 -1.87 12.16 3.69
N GLY A 521 -2.73 12.69 2.81
CA GLY A 521 -3.66 11.88 2.01
C GLY A 521 -2.99 11.25 0.81
N PHE A 522 -2.33 12.08 0.01
CA PHE A 522 -1.48 11.70 -1.12
C PHE A 522 -0.15 12.44 -0.94
N ASN A 523 0.97 11.74 -1.09
CA ASN A 523 2.33 12.27 -0.92
C ASN A 523 3.18 11.90 -2.15
N ALA A 524 3.32 12.82 -3.10
CA ALA A 524 4.16 12.61 -4.28
C ALA A 524 5.63 12.98 -4.00
N SER A 525 6.45 12.00 -3.60
CA SER A 525 7.81 12.19 -3.06
C SER A 525 8.82 11.18 -3.59
N ASP A 526 10.09 11.61 -3.74
CA ASP A 526 11.24 10.75 -4.08
C ASP A 526 12.10 10.38 -2.85
N GLY A 527 11.57 10.60 -1.64
CA GLY A 527 12.25 10.32 -0.37
C GLY A 527 13.48 11.19 -0.10
N SER A 528 13.70 12.26 -0.86
CA SER A 528 14.92 13.05 -0.78
C SER A 528 14.91 14.14 0.29
N ASP A 529 16.10 14.38 0.84
CA ASP A 529 16.47 15.47 1.76
C ASP A 529 16.23 16.88 1.19
N GLU A 530 15.91 16.99 -0.11
CA GLU A 530 15.58 18.24 -0.82
C GLU A 530 14.06 18.42 -0.95
N GLY A 531 13.31 17.39 -1.35
CA GLY A 531 11.84 17.40 -1.33
C GLY A 531 11.32 17.78 0.06
N ALA A 532 11.79 17.05 1.08
CA ALA A 532 11.48 17.29 2.51
C ALA A 532 11.94 18.67 3.08
N ARG A 533 12.37 19.61 2.23
CA ARG A 533 12.68 21.01 2.57
C ARG A 533 11.84 22.02 1.79
N GLY A 534 10.86 21.58 1.00
CA GLY A 534 10.08 22.43 0.12
C GLY A 534 10.78 22.77 -1.20
N ASN A 535 11.82 22.01 -1.61
CA ASN A 535 12.46 22.21 -2.92
C ASN A 535 11.80 21.30 -3.96
N ALA A 536 11.37 21.88 -5.08
CA ALA A 536 10.83 21.14 -6.22
C ALA A 536 11.81 20.06 -6.73
N VAL A 537 11.41 18.81 -6.58
CA VAL A 537 12.06 17.62 -7.15
C VAL A 537 11.23 17.05 -8.29
N SER A 538 11.72 16.02 -8.97
CA SER A 538 11.05 15.46 -10.16
C SER A 538 9.96 14.46 -9.79
N CYS A 539 8.97 14.89 -9.01
CA CYS A 539 7.80 14.11 -8.59
C CYS A 539 6.53 14.66 -9.25
N SER A 540 5.46 13.88 -9.30
CA SER A 540 4.16 14.37 -9.79
C SER A 540 2.95 13.70 -9.15
N LEU A 541 1.90 14.48 -8.91
CA LEU A 541 0.57 14.00 -8.53
C LEU A 541 -0.43 14.43 -9.61
N THR A 542 -0.93 13.49 -10.41
CA THR A 542 -1.84 13.76 -11.52
C THR A 542 -3.18 13.04 -11.34
N ILE A 543 -4.26 13.81 -11.18
CA ILE A 543 -5.63 13.31 -11.20
C ILE A 543 -6.31 13.76 -12.51
N SER A 544 -6.82 12.79 -13.26
CA SER A 544 -7.40 12.97 -14.60
C SER A 544 -8.78 12.34 -14.79
N GLY A 545 -9.25 11.59 -13.78
CA GLY A 545 -10.54 10.91 -13.77
C GLY A 545 -10.75 10.13 -12.47
N GLY A 546 -11.94 9.55 -12.31
CA GLY A 546 -12.36 8.85 -11.10
C GLY A 546 -13.06 9.74 -10.08
N ASN A 547 -13.48 9.11 -8.97
CA ASN A 547 -14.05 9.76 -7.80
C ASN A 547 -13.03 9.63 -6.65
N VAL A 548 -12.36 10.71 -6.30
CA VAL A 548 -11.33 10.76 -5.24
C VAL A 548 -11.88 11.53 -4.03
N TYR A 549 -11.87 10.89 -2.87
CA TYR A 549 -12.16 11.51 -1.58
C TYR A 549 -11.00 11.29 -0.62
N VAL A 550 -10.57 12.36 0.03
CA VAL A 550 -9.43 12.36 0.95
C VAL A 550 -9.81 13.00 2.28
N ASN A 551 -9.41 12.37 3.38
CA ASN A 551 -9.67 12.81 4.74
C ASN A 551 -8.35 12.83 5.55
N ALA A 552 -7.40 13.70 5.18
CA ALA A 552 -6.02 13.75 5.70
C ALA A 552 -5.86 14.54 7.00
N GLY A 553 -5.05 14.05 7.95
CA GLY A 553 -4.72 14.77 9.18
C GLY A 553 -3.60 15.80 9.00
N GLY A 554 -2.64 15.46 8.14
CA GLY A 554 -1.66 16.33 7.51
C GLY A 554 -2.17 16.87 6.17
N ASP A 555 -1.30 16.95 5.17
CA ASP A 555 -1.61 17.57 3.88
C ASP A 555 -2.60 16.76 3.04
N GLY A 556 -3.54 17.47 2.42
CA GLY A 556 -4.65 16.83 1.70
C GLY A 556 -4.18 16.09 0.44
N LEU A 557 -3.59 16.84 -0.48
CA LEU A 557 -2.88 16.34 -1.64
C LEU A 557 -1.53 17.07 -1.69
N ASP A 558 -0.44 16.41 -1.29
CA ASP A 558 0.92 16.92 -1.38
C ASP A 558 1.61 16.49 -2.69
N SER A 559 2.44 17.36 -3.21
CA SER A 559 3.49 16.99 -4.16
C SER A 559 4.78 17.75 -3.92
N ASN A 560 5.85 17.00 -3.74
CA ASN A 560 7.21 17.53 -3.76
C ASN A 560 7.66 17.96 -5.18
N GLY A 561 6.78 17.85 -6.18
CA GLY A 561 6.89 18.40 -7.52
C GLY A 561 5.58 19.04 -7.99
N ASP A 562 5.08 18.64 -9.17
CA ASP A 562 3.86 19.21 -9.79
C ASP A 562 2.57 18.49 -9.37
N LEU A 563 1.50 19.24 -9.10
CA LEU A 563 0.16 18.72 -8.80
C LEU A 563 -0.85 19.18 -9.86
N LEU A 564 -1.41 18.24 -10.63
CA LEU A 564 -2.36 18.50 -11.72
C LEU A 564 -3.70 17.79 -11.50
N VAL A 565 -4.78 18.57 -11.39
CA VAL A 565 -6.16 18.09 -11.55
C VAL A 565 -6.67 18.48 -12.94
N SER A 566 -7.18 17.49 -13.68
CA SER A 566 -7.62 17.64 -15.08
C SER A 566 -8.93 16.92 -15.42
N GLY A 567 -9.47 16.14 -14.49
CA GLY A 567 -10.75 15.46 -14.62
C GLY A 567 -11.11 14.67 -13.36
N GLY A 568 -12.33 14.14 -13.33
CA GLY A 568 -12.89 13.42 -12.18
C GLY A 568 -13.66 14.33 -11.20
N ILE A 569 -14.03 13.75 -10.06
CA ILE A 569 -14.52 14.44 -8.87
C ILE A 569 -13.45 14.25 -7.80
N VAL A 570 -12.91 15.35 -7.25
CA VAL A 570 -11.86 15.35 -6.24
C VAL A 570 -12.34 16.16 -5.05
N ILE A 571 -12.43 15.54 -3.88
CA ILE A 571 -12.92 16.13 -2.64
C ILE A 571 -11.88 15.91 -1.54
N VAL A 572 -11.45 16.97 -0.86
CA VAL A 572 -10.37 16.93 0.13
C VAL A 572 -10.79 17.61 1.43
N ASP A 573 -10.95 16.80 2.49
CA ASP A 573 -11.23 17.17 3.88
C ASP A 573 -9.93 17.14 4.71
N GLY A 574 -9.30 18.29 4.88
CA GLY A 574 -8.14 18.46 5.75
C GLY A 574 -7.19 19.55 5.30
N PRO A 575 -6.22 19.94 6.14
CA PRO A 575 -6.07 19.59 7.54
C PRO A 575 -6.84 20.56 8.45
N THR A 576 -6.92 20.23 9.74
CA THR A 576 -7.35 21.18 10.79
C THR A 576 -6.17 21.95 11.40
N ASN A 577 -4.94 21.46 11.21
CA ASN A 577 -3.71 22.15 11.60
C ASN A 577 -3.38 23.28 10.61
N SER A 578 -2.86 24.41 11.10
CA SER A 578 -2.49 25.56 10.26
C SER A 578 -1.04 25.53 9.75
N GLY A 579 -0.33 24.41 9.90
CA GLY A 579 1.03 24.19 9.37
C GLY A 579 1.08 23.30 8.13
N ASN A 580 -0.08 22.91 7.62
CA ASN A 580 -0.33 22.02 6.48
C ASN A 580 -1.53 22.63 5.68
N GLY A 581 -1.76 22.21 4.44
CA GLY A 581 -2.77 22.70 3.51
C GLY A 581 -3.62 21.59 2.87
N SER A 582 -4.81 21.95 2.38
CA SER A 582 -5.70 21.00 1.67
C SER A 582 -5.15 20.58 0.31
N LEU A 583 -4.21 21.36 -0.21
CA LEU A 583 -3.40 21.16 -1.41
C LEU A 583 -2.03 21.74 -1.06
N ASP A 584 -0.95 21.02 -1.35
CA ASP A 584 0.43 21.55 -1.30
C ASP A 584 1.18 21.12 -2.58
N SER A 585 2.11 21.95 -3.04
CA SER A 585 2.91 21.68 -4.24
C SER A 585 4.17 22.54 -4.27
N ASN A 586 5.34 21.89 -4.21
CA ASN A 586 6.63 22.57 -4.29
C ASN A 586 6.91 23.22 -5.67
N SER A 587 6.11 22.94 -6.72
CA SER A 587 6.33 23.41 -8.10
C SER A 587 5.11 24.12 -8.71
N SER A 588 4.12 23.38 -9.22
CA SER A 588 2.94 23.98 -9.86
C SER A 588 1.65 23.23 -9.54
N LEU A 589 0.71 23.98 -8.94
CA LEU A 589 -0.61 23.53 -8.55
C LEU A 589 -1.63 23.96 -9.62
N GLN A 590 -2.14 23.02 -10.42
CA GLN A 590 -3.00 23.32 -11.56
C GLN A 590 -4.34 22.58 -11.55
N CYS A 591 -5.42 23.31 -11.85
CA CYS A 591 -6.73 22.74 -12.15
C CYS A 591 -7.19 23.16 -13.56
N THR A 592 -7.56 22.16 -14.37
CA THR A 592 -7.84 22.32 -15.81
C THR A 592 -9.11 21.61 -16.28
N GLY A 593 -9.73 20.77 -15.44
CA GLY A 593 -10.98 20.07 -15.71
C GLY A 593 -11.42 19.22 -14.51
N GLY A 594 -12.69 18.82 -14.51
CA GLY A 594 -13.32 18.06 -13.43
C GLY A 594 -14.09 18.94 -12.43
N LEU A 595 -14.30 18.41 -11.23
CA LEU A 595 -14.71 19.14 -10.03
C LEU A 595 -13.65 18.91 -8.96
N LEU A 596 -13.08 19.98 -8.43
CA LEU A 596 -12.20 19.96 -7.26
C LEU A 596 -12.87 20.74 -6.13
N VAL A 597 -12.97 20.14 -4.95
CA VAL A 597 -13.39 20.79 -3.70
C VAL A 597 -12.32 20.49 -2.64
N ALA A 598 -11.67 21.50 -2.10
CA ALA A 598 -10.59 21.35 -1.11
C ALA A 598 -10.81 22.28 0.08
N VAL A 599 -10.84 21.72 1.29
CA VAL A 599 -11.37 22.39 2.48
C VAL A 599 -10.52 22.05 3.72
N GLY A 600 -10.08 23.08 4.44
CA GLY A 600 -9.18 22.91 5.59
C GLY A 600 -8.83 24.23 6.29
N ALA A 601 -7.68 24.27 6.96
CA ALA A 601 -7.16 25.46 7.63
C ALA A 601 -6.52 26.45 6.65
N SER A 602 -6.74 27.75 6.83
CA SER A 602 -6.19 28.82 5.97
C SER A 602 -4.74 29.20 6.27
N GLY A 603 -3.97 28.34 6.94
CA GLY A 603 -2.62 28.64 7.42
C GLY A 603 -1.57 28.53 6.32
N MET A 604 -1.53 27.36 5.68
CA MET A 604 -0.71 27.03 4.50
C MET A 604 -1.60 26.73 3.28
N ALA A 605 -2.79 27.35 3.19
CA ALA A 605 -3.74 27.07 2.12
C ALA A 605 -3.29 27.66 0.78
N GLU A 606 -2.74 26.81 -0.08
CA GLU A 606 -2.55 27.04 -1.51
C GLU A 606 -3.87 26.89 -2.28
N TYR A 607 -3.92 27.37 -3.53
CA TYR A 607 -5.06 27.20 -4.44
C TYR A 607 -4.57 27.05 -5.89
N PRO A 608 -5.29 26.31 -6.74
CA PRO A 608 -4.83 26.02 -8.09
C PRO A 608 -4.95 27.21 -9.04
N GLU A 609 -3.90 27.42 -9.84
CA GLU A 609 -3.99 28.16 -11.10
C GLU A 609 -4.47 27.24 -12.24
N GLY A 610 -4.55 27.74 -13.47
CA GLY A 610 -4.86 26.93 -14.64
C GLY A 610 -5.87 27.56 -15.60
N THR A 611 -6.66 26.71 -16.26
CA THR A 611 -7.63 27.11 -17.30
C THR A 611 -9.08 27.00 -16.89
N GLN A 612 -9.35 26.54 -15.66
CA GLN A 612 -10.69 26.32 -15.12
C GLN A 612 -11.00 27.37 -14.06
N GLU A 613 -12.24 27.86 -14.03
CA GLU A 613 -12.70 28.84 -13.07
C GLU A 613 -12.78 28.27 -11.64
N THR A 614 -12.19 29.02 -10.69
CA THR A 614 -12.03 28.65 -9.29
C THR A 614 -12.57 29.75 -8.37
N ILE A 615 -13.28 29.38 -7.30
CA ILE A 615 -13.60 30.26 -6.17
C ILE A 615 -12.76 29.83 -4.96
N VAL A 616 -12.11 30.80 -4.33
CA VAL A 616 -11.34 30.64 -3.10
C VAL A 616 -11.98 31.49 -2.01
N MET A 617 -12.41 30.86 -0.92
CA MET A 617 -13.08 31.51 0.21
C MET A 617 -12.26 31.33 1.49
N THR A 618 -12.08 32.42 2.24
CA THR A 618 -11.48 32.40 3.59
C THR A 618 -12.41 33.03 4.60
N THR A 619 -12.53 32.44 5.78
CA THR A 619 -13.35 32.98 6.86
C THR A 619 -12.48 33.40 8.04
N ALA A 620 -12.88 34.50 8.70
CA ALA A 620 -12.11 35.09 9.81
C ALA A 620 -12.16 34.25 11.12
N SER A 621 -12.95 33.18 11.13
CA SER A 621 -13.08 32.23 12.23
C SER A 621 -13.47 30.86 11.68
N SER A 622 -12.87 29.79 12.20
CA SER A 622 -13.18 28.43 11.75
C SER A 622 -14.62 28.01 12.05
N HIS A 623 -15.20 27.26 11.11
CA HIS A 623 -16.48 26.58 11.21
C HIS A 623 -16.27 25.11 11.58
N GLU A 624 -17.23 24.53 12.28
CA GLU A 624 -17.22 23.11 12.65
C GLU A 624 -17.46 22.23 11.41
N GLY A 625 -16.95 20.99 11.42
CA GLY A 625 -17.38 19.96 10.47
C GLY A 625 -18.90 19.72 10.56
N GLY A 626 -19.53 19.40 9.44
CA GLY A 626 -21.00 19.40 9.32
C GLY A 626 -21.61 20.79 9.06
N THR A 627 -20.80 21.83 8.85
CA THR A 627 -21.29 23.16 8.43
C THR A 627 -21.37 23.21 6.90
N LEU A 628 -22.58 23.06 6.36
CA LEU A 628 -22.87 23.19 4.92
C LEU A 628 -22.30 24.50 4.34
N VAL A 629 -21.74 24.41 3.13
CA VAL A 629 -21.36 25.54 2.28
C VAL A 629 -22.09 25.40 0.96
N THR A 630 -22.78 26.45 0.52
CA THR A 630 -23.50 26.50 -0.75
C THR A 630 -23.01 27.68 -1.59
N ILE A 631 -22.70 27.43 -2.85
CA ILE A 631 -22.43 28.49 -3.84
C ILE A 631 -23.66 28.63 -4.73
N CYS A 632 -24.20 29.84 -4.83
CA CYS A 632 -25.28 30.20 -5.74
C CYS A 632 -24.82 31.18 -6.83
N ASP A 633 -25.54 31.22 -7.96
CA ASP A 633 -25.38 32.23 -9.00
C ASP A 633 -26.02 33.60 -8.63
N ALA A 634 -25.94 34.55 -9.56
CA ALA A 634 -26.49 35.90 -9.41
C ALA A 634 -28.04 35.98 -9.43
N ASP A 635 -28.75 34.95 -9.90
CA ASP A 635 -30.22 34.83 -9.83
C ASP A 635 -30.67 34.11 -8.54
N GLY A 636 -29.74 33.51 -7.79
CA GLY A 636 -29.97 32.79 -6.54
C GLY A 636 -30.17 31.28 -6.70
N ASN A 637 -29.81 30.70 -7.85
CA ASN A 637 -29.86 29.25 -8.07
C ASN A 637 -28.61 28.58 -7.45
N GLU A 638 -28.80 27.45 -6.79
CA GLU A 638 -27.71 26.61 -6.28
C GLU A 638 -26.87 26.04 -7.44
N ILE A 639 -25.55 26.24 -7.38
CA ILE A 639 -24.57 25.66 -8.30
C ILE A 639 -24.03 24.34 -7.72
N PHE A 640 -23.68 24.33 -6.44
CA PHE A 640 -23.42 23.13 -5.64
C PHE A 640 -23.54 23.43 -4.14
N SER A 641 -23.70 22.38 -3.33
CA SER A 641 -23.52 22.43 -1.88
C SER A 641 -22.58 21.31 -1.41
N TYR A 642 -21.74 21.61 -0.42
CA TYR A 642 -20.80 20.67 0.20
C TYR A 642 -20.83 20.78 1.73
N GLU A 643 -20.77 19.65 2.42
CA GLU A 643 -20.70 19.57 3.89
C GLU A 643 -19.35 18.95 4.30
N PRO A 644 -18.33 19.76 4.65
CA PRO A 644 -17.01 19.27 5.05
C PRO A 644 -17.08 18.44 6.34
N SER A 645 -16.35 17.33 6.41
CA SER A 645 -16.33 16.48 7.61
C SER A 645 -15.44 17.05 8.73
N LYS A 646 -14.47 17.91 8.40
CA LYS A 646 -13.53 18.55 9.33
C LYS A 646 -13.85 20.03 9.58
N SER A 647 -13.30 20.58 10.66
CA SER A 647 -13.37 22.02 10.91
C SER A 647 -12.42 22.78 9.98
N TRP A 648 -12.90 23.90 9.45
CA TRP A 648 -12.26 24.58 8.32
C TRP A 648 -12.36 26.09 8.43
N ASN A 649 -11.49 26.82 7.73
CA ASN A 649 -11.63 28.26 7.46
C ASN A 649 -11.02 28.69 6.10
N SER A 650 -10.51 27.74 5.32
CA SER A 650 -10.25 27.82 3.89
C SER A 650 -11.21 26.88 3.16
N PHE A 651 -11.78 27.35 2.04
CA PHE A 651 -12.65 26.57 1.18
C PHE A 651 -12.36 26.92 -0.29
N ILE A 652 -12.01 25.93 -1.10
CA ILE A 652 -11.64 26.10 -2.50
C ILE A 652 -12.56 25.21 -3.35
N VAL A 653 -13.06 25.76 -4.45
CA VAL A 653 -13.79 24.99 -5.47
C VAL A 653 -13.35 25.40 -6.87
N SER A 654 -12.98 24.44 -7.71
CA SER A 654 -12.77 24.63 -9.15
C SER A 654 -13.72 23.71 -9.91
N SER A 655 -14.46 24.25 -10.89
CA SER A 655 -15.47 23.47 -11.60
C SER A 655 -15.87 24.08 -12.94
N SER A 656 -16.20 23.23 -13.91
CA SER A 656 -16.56 23.63 -15.29
C SER A 656 -17.98 24.19 -15.41
N VAL A 657 -18.71 24.31 -14.30
CA VAL A 657 -19.98 25.05 -14.17
C VAL A 657 -19.79 26.50 -13.70
N LEU A 658 -18.56 26.88 -13.32
CA LEU A 658 -18.19 28.26 -13.05
C LEU A 658 -17.76 28.93 -14.38
N GLU A 659 -18.18 30.17 -14.61
CA GLU A 659 -17.93 30.92 -15.84
C GLU A 659 -17.30 32.29 -15.55
N SER A 660 -16.25 32.64 -16.30
CA SER A 660 -15.64 33.97 -16.24
C SER A 660 -16.64 35.06 -16.65
N GLY A 661 -16.72 36.11 -15.84
CA GLY A 661 -17.64 37.24 -15.97
C GLY A 661 -18.97 37.09 -15.22
N GLN A 662 -19.27 35.93 -14.62
CA GLN A 662 -20.44 35.75 -13.76
C GLN A 662 -20.15 36.10 -12.30
N THR A 663 -21.21 36.42 -11.55
CA THR A 663 -21.16 36.64 -10.10
C THR A 663 -21.71 35.43 -9.35
N TYR A 664 -20.98 34.97 -8.33
CA TYR A 664 -21.37 33.90 -7.43
C TYR A 664 -21.42 34.40 -5.99
N THR A 665 -22.28 33.79 -5.17
CA THR A 665 -22.50 34.14 -3.76
C THR A 665 -22.35 32.91 -2.89
N ALA A 666 -21.55 33.01 -1.83
CA ALA A 666 -21.33 31.94 -0.86
C ALA A 666 -22.24 32.10 0.37
N TYR A 667 -22.88 30.98 0.74
CA TYR A 667 -23.68 30.84 1.95
C TYR A 667 -23.06 29.77 2.86
N ILE A 668 -23.02 30.05 4.16
CA ILE A 668 -22.50 29.15 5.20
C ILE A 668 -23.63 28.77 6.17
N GLY A 669 -23.73 27.48 6.46
CA GLY A 669 -24.85 26.86 7.16
C GLY A 669 -26.12 26.81 6.30
N GLY A 670 -27.25 26.57 6.97
CA GLY A 670 -28.52 26.25 6.30
C GLY A 670 -28.73 24.74 6.20
N THR A 671 -29.60 24.30 5.29
CA THR A 671 -29.94 22.89 5.10
C THR A 671 -30.12 22.53 3.62
N SER A 672 -29.84 21.27 3.28
CA SER A 672 -30.19 20.66 1.99
C SER A 672 -31.13 19.48 2.20
N THR A 673 -32.01 19.23 1.23
CA THR A 673 -32.91 18.05 1.18
C THR A 673 -32.54 17.05 0.10
N ALA A 674 -31.40 17.24 -0.58
CA ALA A 674 -30.85 16.27 -1.51
C ALA A 674 -30.12 15.14 -0.77
N ASP A 675 -29.88 14.02 -1.47
CA ASP A 675 -28.91 13.02 -1.04
C ASP A 675 -27.47 13.56 -1.26
N ASN A 676 -26.48 13.00 -0.55
CA ASN A 676 -25.06 13.34 -0.73
C ASN A 676 -24.17 12.10 -0.73
N GLU A 677 -23.00 12.22 -1.35
CA GLU A 677 -21.90 11.26 -1.29
C GLU A 677 -20.64 12.00 -0.80
N ASN A 678 -20.00 11.49 0.26
CA ASN A 678 -18.84 12.12 0.93
C ASN A 678 -19.00 13.62 1.24
N GLY A 679 -20.24 14.06 1.56
CA GLY A 679 -20.59 15.46 1.86
C GLY A 679 -20.98 16.30 0.64
N LEU A 680 -20.77 15.84 -0.59
CA LEU A 680 -21.19 16.54 -1.81
C LEU A 680 -22.65 16.24 -2.14
N TYR A 681 -23.50 17.27 -2.09
CA TYR A 681 -24.93 17.17 -2.34
C TYR A 681 -25.28 17.29 -3.82
N GLU A 682 -26.30 16.53 -4.25
CA GLU A 682 -26.94 16.74 -5.56
C GLU A 682 -27.59 18.15 -5.62
N PRO A 683 -27.36 18.95 -6.68
CA PRO A 683 -27.86 20.33 -6.77
C PRO A 683 -29.38 20.47 -6.77
N SER A 684 -29.87 21.67 -6.44
CA SER A 684 -31.28 22.02 -6.20
C SER A 684 -31.89 21.41 -4.91
N GLY A 685 -31.03 21.02 -3.96
CA GLY A 685 -31.42 20.56 -2.63
C GLY A 685 -31.48 21.67 -1.57
N TYR A 686 -30.76 22.78 -1.75
CA TYR A 686 -30.56 23.83 -0.75
C TYR A 686 -31.84 24.62 -0.41
N GLN A 687 -32.08 24.81 0.89
CA GLN A 687 -33.32 25.42 1.41
C GLN A 687 -33.27 26.96 1.54
N ASN A 688 -32.17 27.60 1.13
CA ASN A 688 -32.02 29.07 1.15
C ASN A 688 -32.15 29.68 2.56
N ASP A 689 -31.61 28.98 3.55
CA ASP A 689 -31.67 29.28 4.99
C ASP A 689 -30.28 29.47 5.65
N GLY A 690 -29.19 29.38 4.88
CA GLY A 690 -27.83 29.72 5.29
C GLY A 690 -27.56 31.23 5.40
N THR A 691 -26.38 31.59 5.91
CA THR A 691 -25.94 32.99 6.06
C THR A 691 -25.00 33.38 4.92
N GLU A 692 -25.26 34.51 4.27
CA GLU A 692 -24.38 35.07 3.23
C GLU A 692 -23.03 35.48 3.84
N GLU A 693 -21.94 34.86 3.38
CA GLU A 693 -20.56 35.24 3.75
C GLU A 693 -20.02 36.31 2.80
N GLY A 694 -20.32 36.19 1.50
CA GLY A 694 -19.96 37.20 0.51
C GLY A 694 -20.21 36.76 -0.93
N SER A 695 -19.87 37.61 -1.89
CA SER A 695 -20.00 37.35 -3.32
C SER A 695 -18.80 37.87 -4.12
N VAL A 696 -18.54 37.24 -5.27
CA VAL A 696 -17.43 37.57 -6.17
C VAL A 696 -17.84 37.47 -7.63
N THR A 697 -17.31 38.34 -8.48
CA THR A 697 -17.36 38.21 -9.94
C THR A 697 -16.03 37.62 -10.43
N ILE A 698 -16.08 36.51 -11.18
CA ILE A 698 -14.86 35.82 -11.66
C ILE A 698 -14.32 36.55 -12.91
N GLU A 699 -13.60 37.66 -12.71
CA GLU A 699 -13.03 38.50 -13.79
C GLU A 699 -11.73 37.92 -14.41
N SER A 700 -11.24 36.81 -13.88
CA SER A 700 -10.08 36.04 -14.37
C SER A 700 -10.44 34.54 -14.38
N THR A 701 -9.52 33.65 -14.01
CA THR A 701 -9.82 32.25 -13.64
C THR A 701 -10.00 32.05 -12.12
N VAL A 702 -9.71 33.03 -11.27
CA VAL A 702 -9.83 32.90 -9.80
C VAL A 702 -10.60 34.06 -9.19
N GLY A 703 -11.66 33.76 -8.44
CA GLY A 703 -12.41 34.70 -7.62
C GLY A 703 -12.21 34.47 -6.12
N PHE A 704 -12.01 35.53 -5.34
CA PHE A 704 -11.83 35.48 -3.88
C PHE A 704 -13.07 35.98 -3.10
N ILE A 705 -13.43 35.27 -2.04
CA ILE A 705 -14.43 35.66 -1.04
C ILE A 705 -13.76 35.70 0.34
N GLY A 706 -14.08 36.69 1.18
CA GLY A 706 -13.55 36.83 2.54
C GLY A 706 -12.35 37.78 2.69
N GLU A 707 -11.50 37.54 3.70
CA GLU A 707 -10.34 38.41 3.99
C GLU A 707 -9.16 38.16 3.03
N SER A 708 -9.24 38.76 1.84
CA SER A 708 -8.18 38.74 0.83
C SER A 708 -6.85 39.31 1.36
N GLY A 709 -5.85 38.47 1.65
CA GLY A 709 -4.53 38.96 2.07
C GLY A 709 -3.41 37.93 2.30
N ASN A 710 -3.69 36.75 2.87
CA ASN A 710 -2.64 35.89 3.44
C ASN A 710 -2.43 34.51 2.79
N MET A 711 -3.24 34.12 1.79
CA MET A 711 -2.98 32.88 1.04
C MET A 711 -1.78 33.06 0.11
N MET A 712 -0.87 32.10 0.14
CA MET A 712 0.23 32.00 -0.82
C MET A 712 -0.37 31.61 -2.17
N GLY A 713 0.04 32.27 -3.26
CA GLY A 713 -0.28 31.81 -4.61
C GLY A 713 0.72 30.73 -5.01
N GLY A 714 0.25 29.61 -5.54
CA GLY A 714 1.05 28.41 -5.80
C GLY A 714 2.17 28.64 -6.81
N GLY A 715 3.34 28.99 -6.30
CA GLY A 715 4.44 29.52 -7.11
C GLY A 715 5.58 30.15 -6.31
N PHE A 716 5.98 29.57 -5.18
CA PHE A 716 7.11 30.06 -4.37
C PHE A 716 8.50 29.54 -4.81
N GLY A 717 8.70 29.44 -6.12
CA GLY A 717 9.97 29.14 -6.78
C GLY A 717 11.06 30.23 -6.63
N GLY A 718 11.51 30.48 -5.40
CA GLY A 718 12.85 31.00 -5.09
C GLY A 718 13.14 32.49 -5.28
N ASP A 719 12.70 33.34 -4.36
CA ASP A 719 13.54 34.42 -3.79
C ASP A 719 13.00 34.86 -2.42
N MET A 720 13.82 34.78 -1.35
CA MET A 720 13.56 35.52 -0.11
C MET A 720 13.90 36.99 -0.30
N GLY A 721 13.09 37.67 -1.12
CA GLY A 721 13.33 39.02 -1.60
C GLY A 721 13.69 39.97 -0.47
N HIS A 722 14.93 40.47 -0.49
CA HIS A 722 15.49 41.31 0.58
C HIS A 722 14.61 42.53 0.89
N GLY A 723 13.80 42.42 1.94
CA GLY A 723 13.01 43.54 2.46
C GLY A 723 13.90 44.74 2.76
N ASN A 724 13.58 45.89 2.17
CA ASN A 724 14.37 47.11 2.29
C ASN A 724 14.26 47.69 3.71
N PHE A 725 15.06 47.15 4.63
CA PHE A 725 15.15 47.60 6.02
C PHE A 725 15.49 49.09 6.11
N ASN A 726 14.59 49.87 6.71
CA ASN A 726 14.91 51.21 7.20
C ASN A 726 15.57 51.10 8.59
N PRO A 727 16.84 51.48 8.79
CA PRO A 727 17.51 51.30 10.08
C PRO A 727 16.98 52.20 11.21
N ASP A 728 16.29 53.29 10.86
CA ASP A 728 15.93 54.37 11.78
C ASP A 728 14.71 54.07 12.68
N ASP A 729 13.94 53.01 12.39
CA ASP A 729 12.70 52.69 13.12
C ASP A 729 12.89 51.78 14.37
N MET A 730 14.11 51.31 14.66
CA MET A 730 14.40 50.51 15.87
C MET A 730 14.68 51.39 17.10
N GLN A 731 13.64 51.77 17.83
CA GLN A 731 13.78 52.42 19.14
C GLN A 731 14.13 51.41 20.25
N PHE A 732 15.41 51.33 20.60
CA PHE A 732 15.88 50.59 21.78
C PHE A 732 15.45 51.28 23.10
N PRO A 733 15.10 50.53 24.16
CA PRO A 733 14.82 51.11 25.48
C PRO A 733 16.01 51.87 26.06
N THR A 734 15.77 53.08 26.55
CA THR A 734 16.73 53.83 27.38
C THR A 734 16.55 53.49 28.86
N ASP A 735 17.61 53.68 29.65
CA ASP A 735 17.54 53.59 31.11
C ASP A 735 16.76 54.79 31.74
N GLU A 736 16.66 54.81 33.08
CA GLU A 736 15.98 55.88 33.82
C GLU A 736 16.68 57.25 33.78
N ASN A 737 17.86 57.36 33.14
CA ASN A 737 18.58 58.59 32.89
C ASN A 737 18.56 59.02 31.40
N GLY A 738 18.09 58.14 30.51
CA GLY A 738 17.89 58.44 29.09
C GLY A 738 19.03 58.00 28.16
N GLU A 739 19.95 57.14 28.60
CA GLU A 739 21.01 56.57 27.74
C GLU A 739 20.65 55.15 27.27
N THR A 740 21.10 54.77 26.07
CA THR A 740 20.83 53.47 25.44
C THR A 740 21.84 52.40 25.88
N VAL A 741 21.35 51.30 26.43
CA VAL A 741 22.20 50.20 26.94
C VAL A 741 22.39 49.09 25.89
N ASN A 742 23.64 48.90 25.45
CA ASN A 742 24.07 47.76 24.64
C ASN A 742 24.48 46.58 25.55
N PRO A 743 23.86 45.39 25.45
CA PRO A 743 24.10 44.29 26.39
C PRO A 743 25.41 43.51 26.19
N PHE A 744 26.25 43.82 25.19
CA PHE A 744 27.39 42.96 24.80
C PHE A 744 28.81 43.50 25.05
N GLU A 745 29.02 44.53 25.89
CA GLU A 745 30.37 45.03 26.20
C GLU A 745 30.90 44.71 27.63
N ASN A 746 32.04 44.01 27.64
CA ASN A 746 33.09 43.92 28.68
C ASN A 746 32.86 43.17 30.02
N GLY A 747 33.50 41.99 30.15
CA GLY A 747 33.95 41.45 31.46
C GLY A 747 34.29 39.95 31.55
N GLY A 748 35.51 39.52 31.15
CA GLY A 748 35.98 38.11 31.10
C GLY A 748 36.01 37.28 32.41
N MET A 749 36.63 36.08 32.49
CA MET A 749 37.63 35.40 31.63
C MET A 749 37.56 33.86 31.88
N GLY A 750 38.14 32.93 31.08
CA GLY A 750 38.85 33.04 29.80
C GLY A 750 40.18 32.23 29.73
N ARG A 751 40.37 31.45 28.64
CA ARG A 751 41.60 30.75 28.12
C ARG A 751 41.80 29.23 28.37
N GLY A 752 41.97 28.51 27.26
CA GLY A 752 42.65 27.20 27.12
C GLY A 752 42.12 26.47 25.87
N MET A 753 42.89 26.11 24.83
CA MET A 753 44.32 26.29 24.53
C MET A 753 44.54 26.86 23.10
N LYS A 754 45.78 27.08 22.68
CA LYS A 754 46.17 27.55 21.33
C LYS A 754 46.61 26.39 20.43
N GLY A 755 46.18 26.44 19.16
CA GLY A 755 46.95 25.98 18.01
C GLY A 755 47.09 27.16 17.04
N ASP A 756 48.26 27.37 16.45
CA ASP A 756 48.53 28.54 15.61
C ASP A 756 48.29 28.24 14.13
N PHE A 757 47.48 29.07 13.46
CA PHE A 757 47.19 29.00 12.02
C PHE A 757 48.00 30.09 11.29
N ASN A 758 48.70 29.73 10.23
CA ASN A 758 49.55 30.64 9.46
C ASN A 758 48.88 31.02 8.12
N PRO A 759 48.63 32.30 7.81
CA PRO A 759 47.92 32.69 6.58
C PRO A 759 48.77 32.65 5.29
N ASP A 760 50.07 32.31 5.35
CA ASP A 760 50.97 32.34 4.19
C ASP A 760 50.88 31.10 3.28
N ASP A 761 50.17 30.04 3.67
CA ASP A 761 50.16 28.74 2.96
C ASP A 761 49.12 28.62 1.81
N MET A 762 48.44 29.71 1.42
CA MET A 762 47.54 29.72 0.25
C MET A 762 48.26 30.13 -1.05
N GLN A 763 48.85 29.17 -1.76
CA GLN A 763 49.34 29.37 -3.12
C GLN A 763 48.27 29.06 -4.16
N LEU A 764 47.87 30.07 -4.94
CA LEU A 764 47.07 29.91 -6.16
C LEU A 764 47.95 29.37 -7.31
N PRO A 765 47.42 28.53 -8.22
CA PRO A 765 48.19 27.99 -9.33
C PRO A 765 48.65 29.07 -10.31
N THR A 766 49.93 29.00 -10.69
CA THR A 766 50.54 29.78 -11.78
C THR A 766 50.73 28.93 -13.03
N ASP A 767 50.84 29.57 -14.19
CA ASP A 767 51.21 28.90 -15.44
C ASP A 767 52.70 28.48 -15.50
N GLU A 768 53.12 27.87 -16.60
CA GLU A 768 54.52 27.44 -16.82
C GLU A 768 55.55 28.59 -16.96
N ASN A 769 55.08 29.84 -16.98
CA ASN A 769 55.91 31.06 -16.99
C ASN A 769 55.90 31.79 -15.63
N GLY A 770 55.03 31.39 -14.70
CA GLY A 770 54.95 31.90 -13.34
C GLY A 770 53.95 33.04 -13.11
N GLU A 771 53.01 33.27 -14.03
CA GLU A 771 51.93 34.27 -13.83
C GLU A 771 50.65 33.61 -13.28
N THR A 772 49.95 34.31 -12.38
CA THR A 772 48.71 33.85 -11.74
C THR A 772 47.51 34.12 -12.64
N VAL A 773 46.78 33.08 -13.05
CA VAL A 773 45.59 33.21 -13.90
C VAL A 773 44.30 33.34 -13.07
N ASN A 774 43.52 34.39 -13.35
CA ASN A 774 42.19 34.61 -12.77
C ASN A 774 41.10 34.13 -13.77
N PRO A 775 40.23 33.17 -13.43
CA PRO A 775 39.36 32.50 -14.40
C PRO A 775 38.16 33.33 -14.91
N PHE A 776 37.84 34.48 -14.34
CA PHE A 776 36.65 35.26 -14.73
C PHE A 776 36.94 36.75 -14.96
N GLU A 777 37.30 37.14 -16.19
CA GLU A 777 36.78 38.39 -16.77
C GLU A 777 36.85 38.48 -18.31
N ASN A 778 35.68 38.79 -18.89
CA ASN A 778 35.41 39.78 -19.94
C ASN A 778 34.80 39.28 -21.28
N GLY A 779 33.71 39.93 -21.72
CA GLY A 779 32.83 39.50 -22.82
C GLY A 779 32.94 40.32 -24.12
N GLY A 780 32.42 39.80 -25.25
CA GLY A 780 32.88 40.24 -26.59
C GLY A 780 31.91 40.32 -27.79
N HIS A 781 30.59 40.14 -27.65
CA HIS A 781 29.52 40.77 -28.46
C HIS A 781 29.51 40.71 -30.04
N LYS A 782 28.35 40.27 -30.62
CA LYS A 782 27.85 40.39 -32.05
C LYS A 782 28.27 39.33 -33.09
N GLY A 783 27.32 38.84 -33.93
CA GLY A 783 27.62 37.84 -34.98
C GLY A 783 26.77 37.70 -36.27
N ASN A 784 25.43 37.54 -36.23
CA ASN A 784 24.51 37.63 -37.40
C ASN A 784 24.55 36.55 -38.54
N ARG A 785 23.40 35.85 -38.77
CA ARG A 785 22.84 35.25 -40.04
C ARG A 785 23.27 33.88 -40.65
N SER A 786 22.20 33.08 -40.87
CA SER A 786 21.75 32.41 -42.14
C SER A 786 22.29 31.04 -42.58
N GLY A 787 21.41 30.28 -43.27
CA GLY A 787 21.60 28.88 -43.74
C GLY A 787 20.95 27.89 -42.77
N SER A 788 19.83 27.17 -43.01
CA SER A 788 19.08 26.67 -44.19
C SER A 788 19.66 25.44 -44.90
N GLU A 789 18.75 24.53 -45.30
CA GLU A 789 18.98 23.18 -45.87
C GLU A 789 19.49 22.16 -44.82
N SER A 790 18.79 21.08 -44.42
CA SER A 790 17.85 20.14 -45.05
C SER A 790 18.50 19.10 -45.97
N PHE A 791 18.65 17.87 -45.47
CA PHE A 791 18.89 16.67 -46.30
C PHE A 791 18.04 15.49 -45.81
N ARG A 792 17.49 14.73 -46.76
CA ARG A 792 16.81 13.44 -46.54
C ARG A 792 17.73 12.30 -46.99
N PRO A 793 17.51 11.05 -46.54
CA PRO A 793 18.45 9.95 -46.70
C PRO A 793 18.38 9.31 -48.10
N GLU A 794 19.41 8.53 -48.45
CA GLU A 794 19.29 7.50 -49.48
C GLU A 794 20.14 6.27 -49.15
N ASN A 795 19.71 5.11 -49.64
CA ASN A 795 20.20 3.78 -49.25
C ASN A 795 21.56 3.43 -49.88
N GLN A 796 22.26 2.46 -49.29
CA GLN A 796 22.76 1.34 -50.10
C GLN A 796 22.94 0.04 -49.32
N GLU A 797 22.36 -1.04 -49.83
CA GLU A 797 22.77 -2.41 -49.49
C GLU A 797 24.12 -2.71 -50.14
N THR A 798 24.91 -3.61 -49.55
CA THR A 798 25.71 -4.55 -50.35
C THR A 798 25.95 -5.85 -49.58
N GLN A 799 26.01 -6.98 -50.28
CA GLN A 799 26.07 -8.32 -49.69
C GLN A 799 27.48 -8.90 -49.61
N GLN A 800 27.56 -10.06 -48.95
CA GLN A 800 28.53 -11.15 -49.08
C GLN A 800 29.83 -11.03 -48.25
N GLY A 801 30.05 -12.10 -47.48
CA GLY A 801 31.10 -12.34 -46.49
C GLY A 801 30.77 -13.66 -45.79
#